data_AF-A0A1X7BRN9-F1
#
_entry.id   AF-A0A1X7BRN9-F1
#
_cell.length_a   1.000
_cell.length_b   1.000
_cell.length_c   1.000
_cell.angle_alpha   90.00
_cell.angle_beta   90.00
_cell.angle_gamma   90.00
#
_symmetry.space_group_name_H-M   'P 1'
#
loop_
_entity.id
_entity.type
_entity.pdbx_description
1 polymer ?
#
loop_
_entity_poly.entity_id
_entity_poly.type
_entity_poly.pdbx_seq_one_letter_code
_entity_poly.pdbx_strand_id
1 'polypeptide(L)'
;MQQLRALWAASKTRAPEILREEQNGIVLLTLMPFMISGIIFAPWNAEMTAELALSPQVYLPWVAVVLVGVAVAAALVTRALAPAVASVSALILLAIALKDQRPLEAFGLGALITPPEPPQEGQVLPEPYRFFQGIEMTTFFTLYTLTGLLSLLAATLQPTLSRMLFRTVLIVLILDLILFSFFGGRTLAGALFRGYFPSQISVLISLTVLMVLRMLVKFKQENRGTHQATKKTDPRLLRSVRKTTLKLWWPMPLIFLFFLILYIILNDRWVHQPMIRTLNSLEASGDVTVYEGGAALPSPDFAGAPPDTVESAAEHAVERLVNAQTAAITARIRAEQQKFDGNTDAVLNATREVMPGRFPGTRTRRCGFLDFGCYIQNGIKSMINSAYVSARENMLEDFRRDLERADGGVANNSAAAIAEVERRAGVMKAQTRRRINDTATGLRYFGLASLLFSILILIKSQMIVFARVFYARVPFRAATAEEEDEATAGKIGKTTARGSQLELRSTDGHARYYLAFRACGNNVVDRRRIPQPLQLVIKRLFSRNLAMCLVDFEADKQIKSCDLIVDPPAEILEWNLLEGDEVFVDISTLIGFSEGCRLGRTISLSLGALIFGRAIYHSVKGPGRLFLRTESKPLVGAGKATRSIMQSSSLIAWRRDAQFNIVSSLTVSDTFLSSFSVRKADRRQHVVVYDTSQCRRVGMGGGILRMVRAFLLPF
;
A
#
# COMPACT_ATOMS: atom_id res chain seq x y z
N MET A 1 -0.80 -3.24 -44.97
CA MET A 1 0.53 -3.86 -44.76
C MET A 1 1.63 -2.84 -44.42
N GLN A 2 1.82 -1.74 -45.16
CA GLN A 2 2.80 -0.70 -44.82
C GLN A 2 2.55 -0.01 -43.46
N GLN A 3 1.29 0.30 -43.10
CA GLN A 3 0.95 0.83 -41.78
C GLN A 3 1.23 -0.17 -40.63
N LEU A 4 1.05 -1.48 -40.86
CA LEU A 4 1.41 -2.53 -39.90
C LEU A 4 2.93 -2.65 -39.74
N ARG A 5 3.71 -2.49 -40.83
CA ARG A 5 5.18 -2.43 -40.76
C ARG A 5 5.67 -1.16 -40.05
N ALA A 6 5.01 -0.02 -40.22
CA ALA A 6 5.33 1.22 -39.51
C ALA A 6 5.00 1.12 -38.01
N LEU A 7 3.86 0.52 -37.64
CA LEU A 7 3.50 0.25 -36.25
C LEU A 7 4.44 -0.77 -35.58
N TRP A 8 4.87 -1.80 -36.32
CA TRP A 8 5.82 -2.81 -35.82
C TRP A 8 7.26 -2.28 -35.72
N ALA A 9 7.69 -1.40 -36.63
CA ALA A 9 8.97 -0.71 -36.56
C ALA A 9 8.99 0.31 -35.40
N ALA A 10 7.90 1.06 -35.19
CA ALA A 10 7.76 1.97 -34.05
C ALA A 10 7.64 1.23 -32.70
N SER A 11 7.10 0.01 -32.68
CA SER A 11 7.11 -0.83 -31.47
C SER A 11 8.50 -1.40 -31.20
N LYS A 12 9.30 -1.75 -32.23
CA LYS A 12 10.68 -2.24 -32.08
C LYS A 12 11.66 -1.21 -31.56
N THR A 13 11.45 0.09 -31.82
CA THR A 13 12.31 1.16 -31.30
C THR A 13 11.93 1.59 -29.89
N ARG A 14 10.63 1.56 -29.52
CA ARG A 14 10.17 1.90 -28.16
C ARG A 14 10.20 0.73 -27.16
N ALA A 15 10.03 -0.52 -27.61
CA ALA A 15 10.09 -1.69 -26.73
C ALA A 15 11.42 -1.84 -25.97
N PRO A 16 12.62 -1.66 -26.57
CA PRO A 16 13.87 -1.78 -25.84
C PRO A 16 14.08 -0.65 -24.83
N GLU A 17 13.58 0.58 -25.08
CA GLU A 17 13.63 1.68 -24.11
C GLU A 17 12.68 1.45 -22.93
N ILE A 18 11.45 0.98 -23.21
CA ILE A 18 10.49 0.59 -22.17
C ILE A 18 11.03 -0.57 -21.33
N LEU A 19 11.62 -1.60 -21.96
CA LEU A 19 12.27 -2.71 -21.27
C LEU A 19 13.51 -2.28 -20.46
N ARG A 20 14.29 -1.30 -20.96
CA ARG A 20 15.42 -0.68 -20.22
C ARG A 20 14.95 0.08 -18.99
N GLU A 21 13.85 0.83 -19.11
CA GLU A 21 13.23 1.54 -17.99
C GLU A 21 12.56 0.59 -16.99
N GLU A 22 12.01 -0.54 -17.45
CA GLU A 22 11.33 -1.54 -16.63
C GLU A 22 12.29 -2.43 -15.83
N GLN A 23 13.45 -2.81 -16.40
CA GLN A 23 14.43 -3.69 -15.73
C GLN A 23 15.02 -3.06 -14.46
N ASN A 24 15.34 -1.75 -14.47
CA ASN A 24 15.89 -1.06 -13.30
C ASN A 24 14.96 -1.07 -12.09
N GLY A 25 13.65 -1.14 -12.31
CA GLY A 25 12.68 -1.08 -11.23
C GLY A 25 12.39 -2.42 -10.60
N ILE A 26 12.43 -3.50 -11.39
CA ILE A 26 12.15 -4.85 -10.91
C ILE A 26 13.22 -5.24 -9.90
N VAL A 27 14.50 -4.96 -10.19
CA VAL A 27 15.65 -5.17 -9.30
C VAL A 27 15.52 -4.38 -7.99
N LEU A 28 15.21 -3.09 -8.10
CA LEU A 28 15.23 -2.20 -6.95
C LEU A 28 14.08 -2.45 -5.97
N LEU A 29 12.93 -2.93 -6.47
CA LEU A 29 11.73 -3.20 -5.66
C LEU A 29 11.59 -4.65 -5.18
N THR A 30 12.29 -5.63 -5.79
CA THR A 30 12.51 -6.93 -5.13
C THR A 30 13.51 -6.80 -3.98
N LEU A 31 14.53 -5.93 -4.13
CA LEU A 31 15.51 -5.64 -3.07
C LEU A 31 14.97 -4.74 -1.96
N MET A 32 14.13 -3.74 -2.28
CA MET A 32 13.77 -2.71 -1.31
C MET A 32 13.05 -3.22 -0.06
N PRO A 33 12.05 -4.12 -0.13
CA PRO A 33 11.40 -4.64 1.06
C PRO A 33 12.38 -5.36 2.00
N PHE A 34 13.32 -6.14 1.45
CA PHE A 34 14.38 -6.83 2.21
C PHE A 34 15.38 -5.86 2.82
N MET A 35 15.84 -4.87 2.04
CA MET A 35 16.74 -3.84 2.53
C MET A 35 16.04 -3.00 3.58
N ILE A 36 14.84 -2.49 3.33
CA ILE A 36 14.13 -1.66 4.30
C ILE A 36 13.80 -2.45 5.58
N SER A 37 13.41 -3.73 5.48
CA SER A 37 13.13 -4.51 6.68
C SER A 37 14.39 -4.82 7.49
N GLY A 38 15.52 -5.14 6.84
CA GLY A 38 16.81 -5.31 7.51
C GLY A 38 17.40 -4.01 8.05
N ILE A 39 17.17 -2.88 7.39
CA ILE A 39 17.75 -1.56 7.71
C ILE A 39 17.00 -0.84 8.81
N ILE A 40 15.67 -0.90 8.77
CA ILE A 40 14.82 -0.20 9.72
C ILE A 40 14.58 -1.05 10.98
N PHE A 41 14.41 -2.37 10.84
CA PHE A 41 13.98 -3.20 11.97
C PHE A 41 15.10 -3.99 12.66
N ALA A 42 16.19 -4.35 11.98
CA ALA A 42 17.30 -5.07 12.65
C ALA A 42 17.96 -4.28 13.79
N PRO A 43 18.16 -2.94 13.71
CA PRO A 43 18.73 -2.17 14.82
C PRO A 43 17.80 -2.05 16.03
N TRP A 44 16.50 -2.28 15.86
CA TRP A 44 15.47 -2.08 16.89
C TRP A 44 15.04 -3.37 17.58
N ASN A 45 15.50 -4.54 17.12
CA ASN A 45 15.12 -5.81 17.71
C ASN A 45 16.29 -6.83 17.68
N ALA A 46 17.12 -6.78 18.72
CA ALA A 46 18.29 -7.67 18.89
C ALA A 46 17.90 -9.16 18.93
N GLU A 47 16.71 -9.49 19.44
CA GLU A 47 16.18 -10.86 19.44
C GLU A 47 15.86 -11.35 18.03
N MET A 48 15.34 -10.48 17.15
CA MET A 48 15.02 -10.85 15.77
C MET A 48 16.29 -11.15 14.95
N THR A 49 17.38 -10.43 15.20
CA THR A 49 18.70 -10.74 14.62
C THR A 49 19.28 -12.05 15.14
N ALA A 50 19.06 -12.40 16.41
CA ALA A 50 19.47 -13.68 16.98
C ALA A 50 18.65 -14.86 16.42
N GLU A 51 17.36 -14.68 16.17
CA GLU A 51 16.50 -15.69 15.53
C GLU A 51 16.82 -15.88 14.03
N LEU A 52 17.15 -14.80 13.30
CA LEU A 52 17.60 -14.87 11.90
C LEU A 52 18.88 -15.69 11.74
N ALA A 53 19.74 -15.72 12.77
CA ALA A 53 20.92 -16.57 12.81
C ALA A 53 20.59 -18.06 13.02
N LEU A 54 19.43 -18.39 13.60
CA LEU A 54 19.02 -19.77 13.93
C LEU A 54 18.14 -20.45 12.86
N SER A 55 17.55 -19.70 11.92
CA SER A 55 16.75 -20.29 10.84
C SER A 55 17.64 -20.91 9.74
N PRO A 56 17.31 -22.07 9.15
CA PRO A 56 18.13 -22.70 8.13
C PRO A 56 18.24 -21.81 6.88
N GLN A 57 19.37 -21.14 6.72
CA GLN A 57 19.65 -20.10 5.72
C GLN A 57 19.89 -20.63 4.30
N VAL A 58 19.50 -21.86 3.97
CA VAL A 58 19.85 -22.55 2.70
C VAL A 58 19.40 -21.79 1.43
N TYR A 59 18.49 -20.82 1.56
CA TYR A 59 17.97 -20.05 0.42
C TYR A 59 18.50 -18.62 0.35
N LEU A 60 19.10 -18.09 1.42
CA LEU A 60 19.65 -16.73 1.44
C LEU A 60 20.78 -16.53 0.40
N PRO A 61 21.70 -17.50 0.18
CA PRO A 61 22.73 -17.41 -0.84
C PRO A 61 22.16 -17.41 -2.26
N TRP A 62 21.18 -18.28 -2.55
CA TRP A 62 20.54 -18.33 -3.88
C TRP A 62 19.81 -17.04 -4.21
N VAL A 63 19.05 -16.50 -3.24
CA VAL A 63 18.39 -15.20 -3.39
C VAL A 63 19.42 -14.10 -3.61
N ALA A 64 20.51 -14.07 -2.83
CA ALA A 64 21.57 -13.08 -3.00
C ALA A 64 22.29 -13.20 -4.35
N VAL A 65 22.56 -14.41 -4.86
CA VAL A 65 23.15 -14.63 -6.20
C VAL A 65 22.22 -14.16 -7.31
N VAL A 66 20.93 -14.52 -7.25
CA VAL A 66 19.93 -14.05 -8.23
C VAL A 66 19.83 -12.52 -8.19
N LEU A 67 19.85 -11.93 -6.99
CA LEU A 67 19.82 -10.49 -6.80
C LEU A 67 21.05 -9.79 -7.36
N VAL A 68 22.25 -10.35 -7.14
CA VAL A 68 23.51 -9.84 -7.74
C VAL A 68 23.44 -9.95 -9.25
N GLY A 69 23.04 -11.09 -9.82
CA GLY A 69 22.93 -11.28 -11.26
C GLY A 69 21.96 -10.30 -11.92
N VAL A 70 20.79 -10.11 -11.30
CA VAL A 70 19.76 -9.17 -11.75
C VAL A 70 20.22 -7.72 -11.63
N ALA A 71 20.92 -7.35 -10.55
CA ALA A 71 21.45 -6.00 -10.35
C ALA A 71 22.62 -5.66 -11.27
N VAL A 72 23.54 -6.60 -11.50
CA VAL A 72 24.65 -6.45 -12.45
C VAL A 72 24.12 -6.35 -13.88
N ALA A 73 23.16 -7.19 -14.26
CA ALA A 73 22.51 -7.09 -15.57
C ALA A 73 21.85 -5.72 -15.76
N ALA A 74 21.10 -5.23 -14.77
CA ALA A 74 20.50 -3.90 -14.81
C ALA A 74 21.55 -2.77 -14.87
N ALA A 75 22.67 -2.90 -14.16
CA ALA A 75 23.76 -1.93 -14.17
C ALA A 75 24.46 -1.86 -15.54
N LEU A 76 24.75 -3.02 -16.13
CA LEU A 76 25.37 -3.13 -17.45
C LEU A 76 24.45 -2.59 -18.56
N VAL A 77 23.16 -2.90 -18.48
CA VAL A 77 22.18 -2.45 -19.47
C VAL A 77 21.92 -0.96 -19.37
N THR A 78 21.83 -0.38 -18.18
CA THR A 78 21.37 1.01 -18.02
C THR A 78 22.48 2.03 -17.79
N ARG A 79 23.69 1.58 -17.44
CA ARG A 79 24.82 2.44 -17.04
C ARG A 79 24.47 3.43 -15.91
N ALA A 80 23.42 3.16 -15.14
CA ALA A 80 22.96 4.02 -14.06
C ALA A 80 23.67 3.67 -12.73
N LEU A 81 23.90 4.69 -11.90
CA LEU A 81 24.54 4.52 -10.58
C LEU A 81 23.69 3.68 -9.60
N ALA A 82 22.35 3.78 -9.69
CA ALA A 82 21.43 3.10 -8.79
C ALA A 82 21.55 1.56 -8.80
N PRO A 83 21.50 0.85 -9.95
CA PRO A 83 21.70 -0.59 -10.00
C PRO A 83 23.13 -1.02 -9.61
N ALA A 84 24.14 -0.17 -9.81
CA ALA A 84 25.50 -0.44 -9.33
C ALA A 84 25.55 -0.46 -7.78
N VAL A 85 24.93 0.51 -7.11
CA VAL A 85 24.84 0.54 -5.63
C VAL A 85 23.98 -0.62 -5.10
N ALA A 86 22.90 -0.99 -5.81
CA ALA A 86 22.09 -2.16 -5.48
C ALA A 86 22.90 -3.47 -5.61
N SER A 87 23.79 -3.56 -6.59
CA SER A 87 24.69 -4.71 -6.77
C SER A 87 25.66 -4.85 -5.61
N VAL A 88 26.22 -3.74 -5.11
CA VAL A 88 27.08 -3.75 -3.91
C VAL A 88 26.30 -4.20 -2.68
N SER A 89 25.06 -3.73 -2.51
CA SER A 89 24.18 -4.16 -1.41
C SER A 89 23.89 -5.67 -1.45
N ALA A 90 23.63 -6.20 -2.65
CA ALA A 90 23.38 -7.62 -2.87
C ALA A 90 24.64 -8.47 -2.65
N LEU A 91 25.82 -7.98 -3.02
CA LEU A 91 27.11 -8.62 -2.74
C LEU A 91 27.42 -8.67 -1.23
N ILE A 92 27.11 -7.59 -0.49
CA ILE A 92 27.25 -7.58 0.97
C ILE A 92 26.30 -8.59 1.62
N LEU A 93 25.06 -8.68 1.15
CA LEU A 93 24.08 -9.65 1.65
C LEU A 93 24.51 -11.09 1.35
N LEU A 94 25.12 -11.33 0.18
CA LEU A 94 25.73 -12.62 -0.16
C LEU A 94 26.91 -12.93 0.77
N ALA A 95 27.77 -11.95 1.07
CA ALA A 95 28.87 -12.12 2.01
C ALA A 95 28.39 -12.43 3.44
N ILE A 96 27.30 -11.80 3.89
CA ILE A 96 26.64 -12.11 5.17
C ILE A 96 26.12 -13.55 5.17
N ALA A 97 25.44 -13.97 4.10
CA ALA A 97 24.87 -15.31 3.98
C ALA A 97 25.94 -16.42 3.98
N LEU A 98 27.16 -16.10 3.52
CA LEU A 98 28.27 -17.05 3.41
C LEU A 98 29.22 -17.03 4.62
N LYS A 99 29.06 -16.10 5.57
CA LYS A 99 30.05 -15.86 6.63
C LYS A 99 30.29 -17.08 7.53
N ASP A 100 29.24 -17.86 7.79
CA ASP A 100 29.26 -19.00 8.71
C ASP A 100 28.89 -20.34 8.03
N GLN A 101 28.83 -20.38 6.70
CA GLN A 101 28.46 -21.59 5.94
C GLN A 101 29.48 -21.92 4.87
N ARG A 102 29.74 -23.21 4.67
CA ARG A 102 30.54 -23.65 3.51
C ARG A 102 29.73 -23.36 2.24
N PRO A 103 30.30 -22.76 1.18
CA PRO A 103 29.54 -22.32 0.01
C PRO A 103 28.61 -23.41 -0.55
N LEU A 104 29.11 -24.65 -0.66
CA LEU A 104 28.33 -25.78 -1.19
C LEU A 104 27.19 -26.21 -0.26
N GLU A 105 27.38 -26.17 1.06
CA GLU A 105 26.33 -26.43 2.03
C GLU A 105 25.29 -25.30 2.04
N ALA A 106 25.75 -24.06 1.90
CA ALA A 106 24.90 -22.87 1.86
C ALA A 106 23.92 -22.88 0.68
N PHE A 107 24.32 -23.44 -0.46
CA PHE A 107 23.45 -23.63 -1.63
C PHE A 107 22.62 -24.92 -1.60
N GLY A 108 22.68 -25.71 -0.51
CA GLY A 108 21.99 -27.00 -0.42
C GLY A 108 22.59 -28.10 -1.30
N LEU A 109 23.79 -27.87 -1.85
CA LEU A 109 24.53 -28.82 -2.68
C LEU A 109 25.44 -29.75 -1.85
N GLY A 110 25.53 -29.52 -0.53
CA GLY A 110 26.36 -30.30 0.39
C GLY A 110 25.96 -31.77 0.51
N ALA A 111 24.71 -32.15 0.23
CA ALA A 111 24.25 -33.55 0.29
C ALA A 111 24.90 -34.46 -0.77
N LEU A 112 25.57 -33.90 -1.79
CA LEU A 112 26.32 -34.64 -2.81
C LEU A 112 27.76 -34.95 -2.40
N ILE A 113 28.21 -34.46 -1.25
CA ILE A 113 29.57 -34.65 -0.74
C ILE A 113 29.41 -35.24 0.66
N THR A 114 29.95 -36.45 0.87
CA THR A 114 29.96 -37.13 2.18
C THR A 114 30.37 -36.16 3.28
N PRO A 115 29.67 -36.13 4.43
CA PRO A 115 29.95 -35.18 5.50
C PRO A 115 31.43 -35.35 5.89
N PRO A 116 32.25 -34.29 5.74
CA PRO A 116 33.64 -34.39 6.11
C PRO A 116 33.74 -34.54 7.62
N GLU A 117 34.68 -35.36 8.08
CA GLU A 117 35.05 -35.45 9.49
C GLU A 117 35.28 -34.03 10.06
N PRO A 118 34.90 -33.80 11.32
CA PRO A 118 35.15 -32.51 11.97
C PRO A 118 36.64 -32.17 11.82
N PRO A 119 36.98 -30.90 11.50
CA PRO A 119 38.37 -30.51 11.28
C PRO A 119 39.19 -30.89 12.51
N GLN A 120 40.21 -31.71 12.31
CA GLN A 120 41.12 -32.10 13.38
C GLN A 120 41.78 -30.83 13.95
N GLU A 121 41.87 -30.78 15.28
CA GLU A 121 42.50 -29.68 16.03
C GLU A 121 43.87 -29.35 15.41
N GLY A 122 44.00 -28.16 14.82
CA GLY A 122 45.24 -27.71 14.15
C GLY A 122 45.17 -27.60 12.63
N GLN A 123 44.08 -28.00 11.97
CA GLN A 123 43.94 -27.82 10.52
C GLN A 123 43.69 -26.34 10.19
N VAL A 124 44.67 -25.72 9.53
CA VAL A 124 44.59 -24.34 9.06
C VAL A 124 43.52 -24.25 7.97
N LEU A 125 42.39 -23.61 8.29
CA LEU A 125 41.34 -23.28 7.33
C LEU A 125 41.96 -22.54 6.11
N PRO A 126 41.54 -22.86 4.87
CA PRO A 126 42.04 -22.19 3.68
C PRO A 126 41.81 -20.67 3.75
N GLU A 127 42.80 -19.88 3.30
CA GLU A 127 42.83 -18.41 3.38
C GLU A 127 41.52 -17.65 3.13
N PRO A 128 40.66 -18.01 2.14
CA PRO A 128 39.39 -17.29 1.94
C PRO A 128 38.47 -17.30 3.17
N TYR A 129 38.54 -18.30 4.06
CA TYR A 129 37.74 -18.33 5.29
C TYR A 129 38.24 -17.36 6.36
N ARG A 130 39.56 -17.13 6.45
CA ARG A 130 40.14 -16.19 7.43
C ARG A 130 39.73 -14.75 7.16
N PHE A 131 39.56 -14.38 5.88
CA PHE A 131 39.17 -13.03 5.49
C PHE A 131 37.77 -12.66 6.02
N PHE A 132 36.80 -13.58 5.96
CA PHE A 132 35.42 -13.31 6.42
C PHE A 132 35.26 -13.39 7.95
N GLN A 133 36.07 -14.20 8.63
CA GLN A 133 36.05 -14.29 10.10
C GLN A 133 36.60 -13.03 10.79
N GLY A 134 37.53 -12.30 10.16
CA GLY A 134 38.12 -11.08 10.73
C GLY A 134 37.21 -9.85 10.74
N ILE A 135 36.05 -9.90 10.08
CA ILE A 135 35.11 -8.77 9.99
C ILE A 135 33.96 -9.02 10.96
N GLU A 136 33.75 -8.14 11.94
CA GLU A 136 32.62 -8.24 12.86
C GLU A 136 31.26 -8.19 12.13
N MET A 137 30.25 -8.93 12.61
CA MET A 137 28.90 -8.93 12.00
C MET A 137 28.27 -7.53 11.97
N THR A 138 28.56 -6.72 12.98
CA THR A 138 28.18 -5.31 13.10
C THR A 138 28.62 -4.50 11.87
N THR A 139 29.84 -4.74 11.36
CA THR A 139 30.40 -4.06 10.19
C THR A 139 29.64 -4.44 8.91
N PHE A 140 29.33 -5.73 8.72
CA PHE A 140 28.53 -6.17 7.59
C PHE A 140 27.11 -5.59 7.60
N PHE A 141 26.43 -5.61 8.75
CA PHE A 141 25.12 -4.99 8.90
C PHE A 141 25.17 -3.48 8.66
N THR A 142 26.21 -2.80 9.13
CA THR A 142 26.40 -1.35 8.90
C THR A 142 26.59 -1.03 7.43
N LEU A 143 27.43 -1.80 6.72
CA LEU A 143 27.65 -1.66 5.27
C LEU A 143 26.39 -1.98 4.47
N TYR A 144 25.68 -3.06 4.82
CA TYR A 144 24.39 -3.39 4.22
C TYR A 144 23.37 -2.27 4.42
N THR A 145 23.35 -1.68 5.62
CA THR A 145 22.44 -0.60 5.98
C THR A 145 22.72 0.67 5.21
N LEU A 146 23.98 1.06 5.11
CA LEU A 146 24.40 2.22 4.34
C LEU A 146 24.08 2.04 2.84
N THR A 147 24.41 0.87 2.28
CA THR A 147 24.23 0.62 0.84
C THR A 147 22.76 0.48 0.45
N GLY A 148 21.93 -0.11 1.29
CA GLY A 148 20.49 -0.13 1.06
C GLY A 148 19.82 1.24 1.24
N LEU A 149 20.30 2.08 2.18
CA LEU A 149 19.84 3.47 2.31
C LEU A 149 20.22 4.32 1.09
N LEU A 150 21.42 4.15 0.54
CA LEU A 150 21.85 4.80 -0.70
C LEU A 150 21.03 4.34 -1.91
N SER A 151 20.73 3.04 -2.00
CA SER A 151 19.86 2.48 -3.03
C SER A 151 18.42 3.03 -2.94
N LEU A 152 17.88 3.14 -1.73
CA LEU A 152 16.58 3.78 -1.46
C LEU A 152 16.58 5.24 -1.89
N LEU A 153 17.62 6.00 -1.52
CA LEU A 153 17.78 7.40 -1.92
C LEU A 153 17.82 7.52 -3.45
N ALA A 154 18.62 6.71 -4.13
CA ALA A 154 18.72 6.68 -5.59
C ALA A 154 17.36 6.35 -6.25
N ALA A 155 16.62 5.38 -5.70
CA ALA A 155 15.26 5.02 -6.14
C ALA A 155 14.30 6.20 -6.11
N THR A 156 14.32 6.93 -4.99
CA THR A 156 13.36 8.01 -4.72
C THR A 156 13.64 9.24 -5.55
N LEU A 157 14.89 9.43 -5.98
CA LEU A 157 15.32 10.56 -6.80
C LEU A 157 15.01 10.37 -8.30
N GLN A 158 14.79 9.14 -8.79
CA GLN A 158 14.55 8.90 -10.21
C GLN A 158 13.07 9.12 -10.63
N PRO A 159 12.80 9.99 -11.63
CA PRO A 159 11.45 10.45 -11.97
C PRO A 159 10.61 9.45 -12.79
N THR A 160 11.21 8.60 -13.63
CA THR A 160 10.51 7.85 -14.70
C THR A 160 9.98 6.47 -14.29
N LEU A 161 10.59 5.84 -13.30
CA LEU A 161 10.36 4.43 -12.93
C LEU A 161 8.99 4.06 -12.27
N SER A 162 7.99 4.95 -12.21
CA SER A 162 6.83 4.78 -11.28
C SER A 162 5.63 4.01 -11.80
N ARG A 163 5.14 4.27 -13.01
CA ARG A 163 3.71 4.02 -13.26
C ARG A 163 3.36 2.56 -13.50
N MET A 164 4.12 1.85 -14.32
CA MET A 164 3.88 0.42 -14.57
C MET A 164 4.48 -0.43 -13.45
N LEU A 165 5.70 -0.12 -13.03
CA LEU A 165 6.41 -0.87 -12.00
C LEU A 165 5.68 -0.92 -10.64
N PHE A 166 5.21 0.23 -10.13
CA PHE A 166 4.45 0.26 -8.89
C PHE A 166 3.12 -0.48 -9.03
N ARG A 167 2.50 -0.46 -10.22
CA ARG A 167 1.31 -1.26 -10.50
C ARG A 167 1.63 -2.74 -10.51
N THR A 168 2.72 -3.17 -11.14
CA THR A 168 3.12 -4.58 -11.20
C THR A 168 3.43 -5.11 -9.81
N VAL A 169 4.18 -4.37 -8.98
CA VAL A 169 4.49 -4.78 -7.60
C VAL A 169 3.23 -4.80 -6.73
N LEU A 170 2.38 -3.76 -6.81
CA LEU A 170 1.12 -3.73 -6.07
C LEU A 170 0.19 -4.88 -6.52
N ILE A 171 0.13 -5.19 -7.82
CA ILE A 171 -0.65 -6.30 -8.35
C ILE A 171 -0.08 -7.63 -7.85
N VAL A 172 1.24 -7.83 -7.91
CA VAL A 172 1.89 -9.06 -7.41
C VAL A 172 1.65 -9.21 -5.91
N LEU A 173 1.79 -8.16 -5.11
CA LEU A 173 1.52 -8.22 -3.66
C LEU A 173 0.04 -8.44 -3.32
N ILE A 174 -0.89 -7.82 -4.06
CA ILE A 174 -2.33 -8.06 -3.90
C ILE A 174 -2.66 -9.50 -4.29
N LEU A 175 -2.11 -9.98 -5.40
CA LEU A 175 -2.29 -11.36 -5.86
C LEU A 175 -1.71 -12.33 -4.83
N ASP A 176 -0.55 -12.03 -4.25
CA ASP A 176 0.09 -12.84 -3.22
C ASP A 176 -0.70 -12.84 -1.91
N LEU A 177 -1.28 -11.69 -1.51
CA LEU A 177 -2.19 -11.59 -0.36
C LEU A 177 -3.47 -12.41 -0.57
N ILE A 178 -4.06 -12.34 -1.77
CA ILE A 178 -5.23 -13.14 -2.17
C ILE A 178 -4.84 -14.62 -2.13
N LEU A 179 -3.73 -15.00 -2.77
CA LEU A 179 -3.26 -16.38 -2.78
C LEU A 179 -2.96 -16.89 -1.36
N PHE A 180 -2.35 -16.08 -0.51
CA PHE A 180 -2.11 -16.39 0.90
C PHE A 180 -3.43 -16.66 1.65
N SER A 181 -4.42 -15.79 1.46
CA SER A 181 -5.72 -15.85 2.14
C SER A 181 -6.56 -17.05 1.69
N PHE A 182 -6.47 -17.44 0.42
CA PHE A 182 -7.28 -18.53 -0.14
C PHE A 182 -6.59 -19.90 -0.17
N PHE A 183 -5.25 -19.97 -0.21
CA PHE A 183 -4.49 -21.21 -0.41
C PHE A 183 -3.55 -21.57 0.76
N GLY A 184 -3.88 -21.13 1.98
CA GLY A 184 -3.26 -21.64 3.21
C GLY A 184 -1.74 -21.45 3.27
N GLY A 185 -1.24 -20.30 2.81
CA GLY A 185 0.19 -19.97 2.88
C GLY A 185 1.06 -20.43 1.71
N ARG A 186 0.51 -21.07 0.68
CA ARG A 186 1.23 -21.33 -0.59
C ARG A 186 1.18 -20.11 -1.49
N THR A 187 2.12 -19.19 -1.29
CA THR A 187 2.27 -17.96 -2.09
C THR A 187 3.27 -18.13 -3.22
N LEU A 188 3.09 -17.37 -4.31
CA LEU A 188 4.01 -17.33 -5.45
C LEU A 188 5.38 -16.79 -5.00
N ALA A 189 5.34 -15.88 -4.03
CA ALA A 189 6.54 -15.37 -3.37
C ALA A 189 6.97 -16.23 -2.15
N GLY A 190 6.14 -17.16 -1.68
CA GLY A 190 6.42 -18.00 -0.50
C GLY A 190 7.65 -18.89 -0.68
N ALA A 191 7.97 -19.29 -1.91
CA ALA A 191 9.22 -19.99 -2.23
C ALA A 191 10.46 -19.07 -2.11
N LEU A 192 10.32 -17.78 -2.41
CA LEU A 192 11.34 -16.73 -2.19
C LEU A 192 11.44 -16.30 -0.72
N PHE A 193 10.41 -16.59 0.09
CA PHE A 193 10.25 -16.12 1.47
C PHE A 193 10.19 -17.25 2.53
N ARG A 194 10.58 -18.49 2.19
CA ARG A 194 10.63 -19.59 3.18
C ARG A 194 11.67 -19.28 4.26
N GLY A 195 11.20 -18.88 5.45
CA GLY A 195 12.03 -18.55 6.61
C GLY A 195 12.09 -17.05 6.93
N TYR A 196 11.89 -16.19 5.92
CA TYR A 196 11.66 -14.76 6.12
C TYR A 196 10.16 -14.50 6.00
N PHE A 197 9.45 -14.42 7.12
CA PHE A 197 8.10 -13.86 7.12
C PHE A 197 8.26 -12.35 7.37
N PRO A 198 8.53 -11.51 6.33
CA PRO A 198 8.37 -10.09 6.55
C PRO A 198 6.90 -9.94 6.92
N SER A 199 6.62 -9.45 8.13
CA SER A 199 5.24 -9.20 8.50
C SER A 199 4.64 -8.35 7.37
N GLN A 200 3.47 -8.73 6.85
CA GLN A 200 2.83 -8.00 5.76
C GLN A 200 2.75 -6.49 6.07
N ILE A 201 2.71 -6.18 7.37
CA ILE A 201 2.76 -4.85 7.96
C ILE A 201 4.13 -4.17 7.76
N SER A 202 5.25 -4.86 7.97
CA SER A 202 6.59 -4.34 7.67
C SER A 202 6.76 -3.98 6.19
N VAL A 203 6.25 -4.80 5.28
CA VAL A 203 6.24 -4.50 3.83
C VAL A 203 5.36 -3.28 3.55
N LEU A 204 4.17 -3.21 4.15
CA LEU A 204 3.25 -2.08 4.00
C LEU A 204 3.85 -0.77 4.52
N ILE A 205 4.50 -0.79 5.68
CA ILE A 205 5.21 0.36 6.26
C ILE A 205 6.32 0.81 5.30
N SER A 206 7.13 -0.12 4.81
CA SER A 206 8.23 0.15 3.88
C SER A 206 7.73 0.81 2.59
N LEU A 207 6.67 0.26 2.00
CA LEU A 207 6.03 0.82 0.80
C LEU A 207 5.41 2.19 1.08
N THR A 208 4.83 2.38 2.26
CA THR A 208 4.26 3.67 2.68
C THR A 208 5.36 4.72 2.78
N VAL A 209 6.45 4.44 3.51
CA VAL A 209 7.61 5.34 3.65
C VAL A 209 8.20 5.68 2.27
N LEU A 210 8.37 4.67 1.40
CA LEU A 210 8.84 4.89 0.04
C LEU A 210 7.92 5.80 -0.78
N MET A 211 6.61 5.53 -0.73
CA MET A 211 5.60 6.32 -1.44
C MET A 211 5.62 7.78 -0.96
N VAL A 212 5.78 7.99 0.34
CA VAL A 212 5.88 9.31 0.97
C VAL A 212 7.13 10.04 0.50
N LEU A 213 8.29 9.40 0.62
CA LEU A 213 9.55 10.01 0.25
C LEU A 213 9.54 10.39 -1.23
N ARG A 214 9.02 9.51 -2.09
CA ARG A 214 8.84 9.78 -3.51
C ARG A 214 7.86 10.92 -3.77
N MET A 215 6.74 10.97 -3.05
CA MET A 215 5.78 12.06 -3.15
C MET A 215 6.41 13.40 -2.79
N LEU A 216 7.24 13.45 -1.74
CA LEU A 216 7.97 14.64 -1.32
C LEU A 216 9.02 15.07 -2.35
N VAL A 217 9.80 14.13 -2.90
CA VAL A 217 10.79 14.42 -3.96
C VAL A 217 10.10 14.95 -5.21
N LYS A 218 9.07 14.26 -5.68
CA LYS A 218 8.33 14.67 -6.88
C LYS A 218 7.61 16.00 -6.68
N PHE A 219 7.04 16.23 -5.50
CA PHE A 219 6.50 17.54 -5.12
C PHE A 219 7.58 18.62 -5.19
N LYS A 220 8.77 18.39 -4.62
CA LYS A 220 9.88 19.34 -4.68
C LYS A 220 10.32 19.62 -6.13
N GLN A 221 10.38 18.59 -6.97
CA GLN A 221 10.73 18.70 -8.39
C GLN A 221 9.69 19.51 -9.18
N GLU A 222 8.41 19.15 -9.13
CA GLU A 222 7.33 19.85 -9.86
C GLU A 222 7.15 21.31 -9.41
N ASN A 223 7.46 21.62 -8.15
CA ASN A 223 7.32 22.99 -7.62
C ASN A 223 8.64 23.78 -7.64
N ARG A 224 9.77 23.19 -8.07
CA ARG A 224 11.08 23.85 -8.09
C ARG A 224 11.05 25.08 -8.98
N GLY A 225 10.46 24.97 -10.17
CA GLY A 225 10.36 26.07 -11.14
C GLY A 225 9.58 27.25 -10.57
N THR A 226 8.37 27.01 -10.05
CA THR A 226 7.54 28.04 -9.44
C THR A 226 8.20 28.68 -8.22
N HIS A 227 8.86 27.89 -7.37
CA HIS A 227 9.57 28.39 -6.20
C HIS A 227 10.80 29.23 -6.61
N GLN A 228 11.57 28.81 -7.61
CA GLN A 228 12.72 29.55 -8.11
C GLN A 228 12.31 30.85 -8.82
N ALA A 229 11.28 30.80 -9.67
CA ALA A 229 10.73 31.98 -10.31
C ALA A 229 10.28 33.01 -9.26
N THR A 230 9.53 32.57 -8.25
CA THR A 230 9.07 33.46 -7.18
C THR A 230 10.20 33.98 -6.31
N LYS A 231 11.20 33.15 -5.99
CA LYS A 231 12.38 33.58 -5.23
C LYS A 231 13.18 34.66 -5.97
N LYS A 232 13.24 34.59 -7.31
CA LYS A 232 13.89 35.61 -8.15
C LYS A 232 13.08 36.90 -8.22
N THR A 233 11.74 36.81 -8.31
CA THR A 233 10.86 37.99 -8.42
C THR A 233 10.69 38.72 -7.09
N ASP A 234 10.41 38.01 -6.00
CA ASP A 234 10.22 38.61 -4.67
C ASP A 234 10.62 37.63 -3.53
N PRO A 235 11.82 37.74 -2.96
CA PRO A 235 12.23 36.88 -1.84
C PRO A 235 11.50 37.20 -0.53
N ARG A 236 10.97 38.42 -0.35
CA ARG A 236 10.20 38.81 0.85
C ARG A 236 8.82 38.16 0.83
N LEU A 237 8.24 37.98 -0.36
CA LEU A 237 6.98 37.24 -0.55
C LEU A 237 7.04 35.85 0.06
N LEU A 238 8.08 35.05 -0.21
CA LEU A 238 8.21 33.68 0.33
C LEU A 238 8.28 33.66 1.86
N ARG A 239 9.00 34.60 2.48
CA ARG A 239 9.07 34.71 3.95
C ARG A 239 7.70 35.08 4.53
N SER A 240 7.02 36.04 3.92
CA SER A 240 5.66 36.44 4.29
C SER A 240 4.68 35.28 4.17
N VAL A 241 4.69 34.56 3.04
CA VAL A 241 3.85 33.38 2.80
C VAL A 241 4.11 32.31 3.85
N ARG A 242 5.38 32.00 4.17
CA ARG A 242 5.71 31.00 5.21
C ARG A 242 5.19 31.41 6.59
N LYS A 243 5.40 32.66 7.00
CA LYS A 243 4.91 33.18 8.30
C LYS A 243 3.39 33.12 8.38
N THR A 244 2.70 33.59 7.34
CA THR A 244 1.23 33.53 7.27
C THR A 244 0.72 32.09 7.23
N THR A 245 1.39 31.19 6.49
CA THR A 245 1.06 29.76 6.46
C THR A 245 1.13 29.15 7.85
N LEU A 246 2.23 29.36 8.58
CA LEU A 246 2.38 28.85 9.95
C LEU A 246 1.30 29.42 10.89
N LYS A 247 1.00 30.72 10.78
CA LYS A 247 -0.08 31.38 11.54
C LYS A 247 -1.48 30.87 11.18
N LEU A 248 -1.71 30.40 9.97
CA LEU A 248 -3.00 29.82 9.57
C LEU A 248 -3.08 28.32 9.87
N TRP A 249 -1.95 27.63 9.95
CA TRP A 249 -1.88 26.18 10.09
C TRP A 249 -1.74 25.68 11.53
N TRP A 250 -1.30 26.51 12.50
CA TRP A 250 -1.02 26.07 13.88
C TRP A 250 -2.14 25.29 14.61
N PRO A 251 -3.45 25.42 14.33
CA PRO A 251 -4.44 24.58 14.99
C PRO A 251 -4.33 23.11 14.55
N MET A 252 -3.81 22.80 13.35
CA MET A 252 -3.66 21.41 12.89
C MET A 252 -2.63 20.62 13.72
N PRO A 253 -1.43 21.13 14.04
CA PRO A 253 -0.53 20.50 15.01
C PRO A 253 -1.16 20.23 16.37
N LEU A 254 -2.01 21.12 16.88
CA LEU A 254 -2.72 20.88 18.14
C LEU A 254 -3.75 19.76 18.01
N ILE A 255 -4.51 19.74 16.91
CA ILE A 255 -5.43 18.64 16.61
C ILE A 255 -4.65 17.32 16.49
N PHE A 256 -3.53 17.32 15.78
CA PHE A 256 -2.65 16.15 15.66
C PHE A 256 -2.12 15.70 17.03
N LEU A 257 -1.65 16.62 17.87
CA LEU A 257 -1.16 16.30 19.21
C LEU A 257 -2.29 15.72 20.08
N PHE A 258 -3.49 16.30 20.00
CA PHE A 258 -4.67 15.76 20.69
C PHE A 258 -4.97 14.33 20.24
N PHE A 259 -4.99 14.06 18.92
CA PHE A 259 -5.20 12.70 18.40
C PHE A 259 -4.05 11.76 18.72
N LEU A 260 -2.81 12.24 18.78
CA LEU A 260 -1.66 11.45 19.17
C LEU A 260 -1.74 11.04 20.65
N ILE A 261 -2.06 11.98 21.53
CA ILE A 261 -2.28 11.71 22.96
C ILE A 261 -3.47 10.76 23.13
N LEU A 262 -4.58 11.02 22.43
CA LEU A 262 -5.74 10.14 22.44
C LEU A 262 -5.37 8.74 21.94
N TYR A 263 -4.55 8.63 20.88
CA TYR A 263 -4.06 7.35 20.36
C TYR A 263 -3.21 6.60 21.38
N ILE A 264 -2.28 7.30 22.05
CA ILE A 264 -1.45 6.70 23.11
C ILE A 264 -2.33 6.23 24.26
N ILE A 265 -3.26 7.06 24.74
CA ILE A 265 -4.19 6.71 25.81
C ILE A 265 -5.08 5.54 25.39
N LEU A 266 -5.59 5.54 24.15
CA LEU A 266 -6.44 4.47 23.66
C LEU A 266 -5.67 3.15 23.54
N ASN A 267 -4.47 3.18 22.98
CA ASN A 267 -3.61 2.02 22.85
C ASN A 267 -3.22 1.47 24.23
N ASP A 268 -2.81 2.32 25.17
CA ASP A 268 -2.47 1.88 26.52
C ASP A 268 -3.71 1.34 27.25
N ARG A 269 -4.78 2.13 27.34
CA ARG A 269 -5.95 1.82 28.17
C ARG A 269 -6.86 0.73 27.61
N TRP A 270 -6.94 0.58 26.29
CA TRP A 270 -7.88 -0.35 25.63
C TRP A 270 -7.22 -1.52 24.93
N VAL A 271 -5.91 -1.44 24.61
CA VAL A 271 -5.17 -2.54 23.98
C VAL A 271 -4.22 -3.18 24.98
N HIS A 272 -3.23 -2.44 25.50
CA HIS A 272 -2.21 -3.02 26.39
C HIS A 272 -2.78 -3.42 27.74
N GLN A 273 -3.38 -2.50 28.49
CA GLN A 273 -3.88 -2.74 29.84
C GLN A 273 -4.95 -3.84 29.89
N PRO A 274 -5.97 -3.90 28.99
CA PRO A 274 -6.94 -4.97 29.02
C PRO A 274 -6.38 -6.29 28.54
N MET A 275 -5.37 -6.31 27.65
CA MET A 275 -4.71 -7.53 27.26
C MET A 275 -3.88 -8.09 28.42
N ILE A 276 -3.10 -7.24 29.11
CA ILE A 276 -2.40 -7.59 30.35
C ILE A 276 -3.40 -8.06 31.41
N ARG A 277 -4.47 -7.29 31.68
CA ARG A 277 -5.50 -7.70 32.65
C ARG A 277 -6.24 -8.96 32.25
N THR A 278 -6.52 -9.18 30.97
CA THR A 278 -7.17 -10.41 30.52
C THR A 278 -6.23 -11.58 30.78
N LEU A 279 -4.96 -11.46 30.39
CA LEU A 279 -3.93 -12.46 30.63
C LEU A 279 -3.71 -12.71 32.13
N ASN A 280 -3.73 -11.66 32.95
CA ASN A 280 -3.59 -11.76 34.42
C ASN A 280 -4.89 -12.26 35.09
N SER A 281 -6.07 -11.97 34.54
CA SER A 281 -7.35 -12.49 35.06
C SER A 281 -7.55 -13.98 34.79
N LEU A 282 -6.84 -14.53 33.80
CA LEU A 282 -6.69 -15.99 33.66
C LEU A 282 -6.02 -16.60 34.89
N GLU A 283 -5.17 -15.83 35.57
CA GLU A 283 -4.44 -16.25 36.76
C GLU A 283 -5.34 -16.19 38.00
N ALA A 284 -6.15 -15.15 38.13
CA ALA A 284 -6.95 -14.90 39.34
C ALA A 284 -8.27 -15.70 39.39
N SER A 285 -8.83 -16.13 38.26
CA SER A 285 -10.17 -16.70 38.24
C SER A 285 -10.27 -18.16 38.68
N GLY A 286 -9.16 -18.91 38.80
CA GLY A 286 -9.17 -20.32 39.24
C GLY A 286 -10.00 -21.29 38.38
N ASP A 287 -10.67 -20.76 37.34
CA ASP A 287 -11.71 -21.42 36.55
C ASP A 287 -11.12 -22.24 35.38
N VAL A 288 -9.82 -22.53 35.43
CA VAL A 288 -9.19 -23.48 34.51
C VAL A 288 -9.38 -24.88 35.09
N THR A 289 -10.62 -25.33 35.14
CA THR A 289 -10.90 -26.76 35.26
C THR A 289 -10.62 -27.39 33.90
N VAL A 290 -9.60 -28.24 33.86
CA VAL A 290 -9.10 -28.83 32.60
C VAL A 290 -10.15 -29.78 32.01
N TYR A 291 -11.02 -30.38 32.85
CA TYR A 291 -12.19 -31.20 32.50
C TYR A 291 -13.10 -31.41 33.73
N GLU A 292 -14.37 -31.79 33.52
CA GLU A 292 -15.31 -32.17 34.59
C GLU A 292 -14.73 -33.31 35.43
N GLY A 293 -14.47 -33.05 36.72
CA GLY A 293 -13.91 -34.03 37.67
C GLY A 293 -12.37 -34.06 37.79
N GLY A 294 -11.63 -33.22 37.06
CA GLY A 294 -10.18 -33.06 37.23
C GLY A 294 -9.80 -32.29 38.49
N ALA A 295 -8.59 -32.55 39.03
CA ALA A 295 -8.05 -31.76 40.13
C ALA A 295 -7.97 -30.28 39.72
N ALA A 296 -8.47 -29.38 40.57
CA ALA A 296 -8.26 -27.95 40.40
C ALA A 296 -6.74 -27.71 40.35
N LEU A 297 -6.27 -27.08 39.28
CA LEU A 297 -4.87 -26.67 39.21
C LEU A 297 -4.61 -25.71 40.38
N PRO A 298 -3.59 -25.94 41.21
CA PRO A 298 -3.27 -25.03 42.30
C PRO A 298 -3.04 -23.64 41.71
N SER A 299 -3.73 -22.63 42.24
CA SER A 299 -3.45 -21.23 41.95
C SER A 299 -2.03 -20.95 42.42
N PRO A 300 -1.05 -20.70 41.53
CA PRO A 300 0.32 -20.48 41.97
C PRO A 300 0.40 -19.15 42.73
N ASP A 301 1.05 -19.17 43.89
CA ASP A 301 1.41 -17.95 44.62
C ASP A 301 2.49 -17.20 43.83
N PHE A 302 2.15 -15.98 43.40
CA PHE A 302 3.09 -15.08 42.75
C PHE A 302 3.95 -14.36 43.78
N ALA A 303 5.18 -14.80 43.95
CA ALA A 303 6.20 -14.04 44.67
C ALA A 303 6.87 -12.94 43.81
N GLY A 304 6.42 -12.73 42.56
CA GLY A 304 7.03 -11.80 41.59
C GLY A 304 6.11 -10.66 41.14
N ALA A 305 6.70 -9.57 40.67
CA ALA A 305 5.96 -8.45 40.09
C ALA A 305 5.16 -8.92 38.85
N PRO A 306 3.90 -8.45 38.67
CA PRO A 306 3.11 -8.81 37.51
C PRO A 306 3.82 -8.37 36.22
N PRO A 307 3.67 -9.13 35.11
CA PRO A 307 4.30 -8.80 33.85
C PRO A 307 3.85 -7.42 33.33
N ASP A 308 4.84 -6.56 33.02
CA ASP A 308 4.60 -5.18 32.55
C ASP A 308 4.28 -5.10 31.04
N THR A 309 4.52 -6.18 30.29
CA THR A 309 4.30 -6.24 28.84
C THR A 309 3.35 -7.36 28.47
N VAL A 310 2.71 -7.19 27.31
CA VAL A 310 1.79 -8.20 26.75
C VAL A 310 2.54 -9.48 26.44
N GLU A 311 3.76 -9.34 25.96
CA GLU A 311 4.63 -10.43 25.53
C GLU A 311 5.04 -11.28 26.73
N SER A 312 5.45 -10.65 27.84
CA SER A 312 5.79 -11.38 29.06
C SER A 312 4.56 -12.01 29.72
N ALA A 313 3.41 -11.31 29.72
CA ALA A 313 2.15 -11.85 30.23
C ALA A 313 1.69 -13.08 29.42
N ALA A 314 1.80 -13.01 28.09
CA ALA A 314 1.47 -14.11 27.20
C ALA A 314 2.46 -15.28 27.36
N GLU A 315 3.75 -15.01 27.46
CA GLU A 315 4.78 -16.02 27.70
C GLU A 315 4.50 -16.80 28.98
N HIS A 316 4.27 -16.09 30.10
CA HIS A 316 3.96 -16.73 31.37
C HIS A 316 2.63 -17.51 31.34
N ALA A 317 1.62 -17.02 30.63
CA ALA A 317 0.33 -17.71 30.50
C ALA A 317 0.47 -18.99 29.66
N VAL A 318 1.15 -18.93 28.51
CA VAL A 318 1.38 -20.08 27.63
C VAL A 318 2.27 -21.11 28.31
N GLU A 319 3.35 -20.68 28.95
CA GLU A 319 4.26 -21.56 29.68
C GLU A 319 3.53 -22.36 30.74
N ARG A 320 2.72 -21.71 31.58
CA ARG A 320 1.96 -22.40 32.62
C ARG A 320 0.90 -23.32 32.05
N LEU A 321 0.15 -22.87 31.04
CA LEU A 321 -0.87 -23.69 30.40
C LEU A 321 -0.27 -24.97 29.82
N VAL A 322 0.85 -24.84 29.10
CA VAL A 322 1.54 -25.99 28.50
C VAL A 322 2.12 -26.89 29.60
N ASN A 323 2.83 -26.34 30.58
CA ASN A 323 3.41 -27.15 31.67
C ASN A 323 2.32 -27.91 32.45
N ALA A 324 1.19 -27.27 32.73
CA ALA A 324 0.05 -27.90 33.41
C ALA A 324 -0.61 -28.99 32.55
N GLN A 325 -0.80 -28.74 31.25
CA GLN A 325 -1.33 -29.73 30.32
C GLN A 325 -0.38 -30.93 30.18
N THR A 326 0.91 -30.69 30.01
CA THR A 326 1.93 -31.74 29.94
C THR A 326 1.92 -32.58 31.23
N ALA A 327 1.93 -31.95 32.40
CA ALA A 327 1.87 -32.66 33.67
C ALA A 327 0.59 -33.51 33.81
N ALA A 328 -0.57 -32.97 33.40
CA ALA A 328 -1.83 -33.68 33.44
C ALA A 328 -1.91 -34.84 32.44
N ILE A 329 -1.38 -34.67 31.22
CA ILE A 329 -1.28 -35.75 30.22
C ILE A 329 -0.36 -36.84 30.74
N THR A 330 0.83 -36.48 31.24
CA THR A 330 1.81 -37.42 31.80
C THR A 330 1.25 -38.18 32.99
N ALA A 331 0.54 -37.51 33.91
CA ALA A 331 -0.10 -38.15 35.05
C ALA A 331 -1.19 -39.14 34.59
N ARG A 332 -1.99 -38.78 33.58
CA ARG A 332 -3.04 -39.65 33.04
C ARG A 332 -2.46 -40.86 32.30
N ILE A 333 -1.42 -40.67 31.49
CA ILE A 333 -0.69 -41.77 30.83
C ILE A 333 -0.14 -42.76 31.86
N ARG A 334 0.43 -42.27 32.96
CA ARG A 334 0.92 -43.14 34.06
C ARG A 334 -0.21 -43.88 34.78
N ALA A 335 -1.33 -43.20 35.06
CA ALA A 335 -2.47 -43.79 35.76
C ALA A 335 -3.21 -44.84 34.92
N GLU A 336 -3.30 -44.65 33.61
CA GLU A 336 -4.01 -45.55 32.69
C GLU A 336 -3.06 -46.37 31.80
N GLN A 337 -1.84 -46.63 32.26
CA GLN A 337 -0.77 -47.29 31.49
C GLN A 337 -1.25 -48.56 30.74
N GLN A 338 -2.01 -49.42 31.42
CA GLN A 338 -2.54 -50.67 30.84
C GLN A 338 -3.52 -50.46 29.67
N LYS A 339 -4.18 -49.30 29.57
CA LYS A 339 -5.10 -48.98 28.46
C LYS A 339 -4.38 -48.40 27.25
N PHE A 340 -3.16 -47.89 27.45
CA PHE A 340 -2.39 -47.21 26.42
C PHE A 340 -1.38 -48.11 25.72
N ASP A 341 -1.10 -49.29 26.26
CA ASP A 341 -0.20 -50.28 25.66
C ASP A 341 -0.69 -50.67 24.25
N GLY A 342 0.00 -50.12 23.24
CA GLY A 342 -0.25 -50.37 21.82
C GLY A 342 -1.45 -49.64 21.20
N ASN A 343 -2.13 -48.75 21.93
CA ASN A 343 -3.32 -48.04 21.43
C ASN A 343 -3.08 -46.54 21.23
N THR A 344 -2.61 -46.19 20.03
CA THR A 344 -2.36 -44.81 19.57
C THR A 344 -3.57 -43.89 19.74
N ASP A 345 -4.77 -44.38 19.42
CA ASP A 345 -6.00 -43.57 19.49
C ASP A 345 -6.40 -43.26 20.93
N ALA A 346 -6.14 -44.18 21.87
CA ALA A 346 -6.37 -43.95 23.29
C ALA A 346 -5.45 -42.82 23.81
N VAL A 347 -4.16 -42.84 23.47
CA VAL A 347 -3.21 -41.78 23.86
C VAL A 347 -3.57 -40.43 23.23
N LEU A 348 -3.98 -40.42 21.95
CA LEU A 348 -4.43 -39.21 21.27
C LEU A 348 -5.71 -38.64 21.88
N ASN A 349 -6.68 -39.49 22.23
CA ASN A 349 -7.93 -39.05 22.84
C ASN A 349 -7.69 -38.53 24.26
N ALA A 350 -6.86 -39.20 25.07
CA ALA A 350 -6.45 -38.70 26.38
C ALA A 350 -5.76 -37.34 26.28
N THR A 351 -4.87 -37.17 25.30
CA THR A 351 -4.22 -35.88 25.02
C THR A 351 -5.23 -34.80 24.62
N ARG A 352 -6.18 -35.15 23.73
CA ARG A 352 -7.22 -34.23 23.24
C ARG A 352 -8.19 -33.80 24.34
N GLU A 353 -8.51 -34.69 25.28
CA GLU A 353 -9.38 -34.42 26.42
C GLU A 353 -8.73 -33.49 27.44
N VAL A 354 -7.42 -33.65 27.70
CA VAL A 354 -6.68 -32.79 28.63
C VAL A 354 -6.38 -31.42 28.00
N MET A 355 -6.24 -31.33 26.68
CA MET A 355 -6.04 -30.05 26.01
C MET A 355 -7.38 -29.38 25.66
N PRO A 356 -7.75 -28.25 26.28
CA PRO A 356 -9.00 -27.57 26.03
C PRO A 356 -9.12 -27.19 24.55
N GLY A 357 -10.35 -27.24 24.02
CA GLY A 357 -10.61 -26.85 22.63
C GLY A 357 -10.42 -25.35 22.34
N ARG A 358 -10.16 -24.54 23.38
CA ARG A 358 -9.95 -23.09 23.30
C ARG A 358 -8.90 -22.66 24.30
N PHE A 359 -8.20 -21.56 24.00
CA PHE A 359 -7.30 -20.96 24.98
C PHE A 359 -8.15 -20.44 26.17
N PRO A 360 -7.84 -20.80 27.43
CA PRO A 360 -8.62 -20.35 28.58
C PRO A 360 -8.86 -18.84 28.59
N GLY A 361 -10.04 -18.42 29.08
CA GLY A 361 -10.53 -17.02 29.17
C GLY A 361 -10.54 -16.18 27.88
N THR A 362 -10.34 -16.79 26.71
CA THR A 362 -10.61 -16.15 25.41
C THR A 362 -12.07 -16.20 24.99
N ARG A 363 -12.99 -16.52 25.91
CA ARG A 363 -14.42 -16.52 25.62
C ARG A 363 -14.87 -15.09 25.30
N THR A 364 -15.37 -14.91 24.09
CA THR A 364 -15.93 -13.63 23.64
C THR A 364 -17.28 -13.39 24.29
N ARG A 365 -17.63 -12.11 24.50
CA ARG A 365 -18.93 -11.69 25.03
C ARG A 365 -19.72 -10.96 23.95
N ARG A 366 -21.05 -10.94 24.00
CA ARG A 366 -21.83 -10.12 23.06
C ARG A 366 -21.61 -8.65 23.39
N CYS A 367 -21.05 -7.89 22.44
CA CYS A 367 -20.84 -6.45 22.61
C CYS A 367 -22.06 -5.68 22.12
N GLY A 368 -22.43 -4.61 22.83
CA GLY A 368 -23.37 -3.62 22.31
C GLY A 368 -22.74 -2.83 21.17
N PHE A 369 -23.57 -2.24 20.29
CA PHE A 369 -23.12 -1.56 19.07
C PHE A 369 -22.09 -0.44 19.32
N LEU A 370 -22.13 0.23 20.47
CA LEU A 370 -21.23 1.33 20.84
C LEU A 370 -20.10 0.92 21.81
N ASP A 371 -20.02 -0.36 22.18
CA ASP A 371 -18.99 -0.84 23.10
C ASP A 371 -17.72 -1.25 22.34
N PHE A 372 -17.01 -0.25 21.81
CA PHE A 372 -15.76 -0.42 21.06
C PHE A 372 -14.71 -1.18 21.87
N GLY A 373 -14.66 -0.96 23.19
CA GLY A 373 -13.75 -1.66 24.09
C GLY A 373 -13.99 -3.17 24.10
N CYS A 374 -15.26 -3.58 24.19
CA CYS A 374 -15.63 -4.99 24.10
C CYS A 374 -15.25 -5.60 22.74
N TYR A 375 -15.47 -4.89 21.63
CA TYR A 375 -15.09 -5.39 20.30
C TYR A 375 -13.58 -5.60 20.16
N ILE A 376 -12.78 -4.66 20.67
CA ILE A 376 -11.31 -4.77 20.68
C ILE A 376 -10.88 -5.98 21.54
N GLN A 377 -11.42 -6.11 22.76
CA GLN A 377 -11.13 -7.24 23.64
C GLN A 377 -11.52 -8.58 23.01
N ASN A 378 -12.69 -8.67 22.38
CA ASN A 378 -13.12 -9.86 21.66
C ASN A 378 -12.22 -10.17 20.47
N GLY A 379 -11.77 -9.15 19.74
CA GLY A 379 -10.81 -9.30 18.65
C GLY A 379 -9.51 -9.92 19.15
N ILE A 380 -8.93 -9.37 20.23
CA ILE A 380 -7.71 -9.89 20.86
C ILE A 380 -7.91 -11.33 21.34
N LYS A 381 -8.99 -11.60 22.06
CA LYS A 381 -9.34 -12.95 22.54
C LYS A 381 -9.49 -13.94 21.38
N SER A 382 -10.17 -13.54 20.32
CA SER A 382 -10.35 -14.37 19.12
C SER A 382 -9.00 -14.66 18.44
N MET A 383 -8.09 -13.69 18.38
CA MET A 383 -6.75 -13.88 17.81
C MET A 383 -5.92 -14.87 18.64
N ILE A 384 -5.85 -14.69 19.97
CA ILE A 384 -5.14 -15.61 20.88
C ILE A 384 -5.72 -17.02 20.76
N ASN A 385 -7.05 -17.14 20.75
CA ASN A 385 -7.73 -18.42 20.61
C ASN A 385 -7.41 -19.08 19.25
N SER A 386 -7.45 -18.33 18.15
CA SER A 386 -7.14 -18.85 16.82
C SER A 386 -5.68 -19.33 16.73
N ALA A 387 -4.75 -18.59 17.35
CA ALA A 387 -3.34 -18.98 17.40
C ALA A 387 -3.15 -20.30 18.16
N TYR A 388 -3.80 -20.42 19.32
CA TYR A 388 -3.75 -21.64 20.13
C TYR A 388 -4.41 -22.84 19.46
N VAL A 389 -5.64 -22.69 18.94
CA VAL A 389 -6.38 -23.79 18.29
C VAL A 389 -5.57 -24.35 17.13
N SER A 390 -5.01 -23.48 16.28
CA SER A 390 -4.18 -23.94 15.17
C SER A 390 -2.86 -24.57 15.63
N ALA A 391 -2.21 -24.08 16.70
CA ALA A 391 -1.03 -24.73 17.26
C ALA A 391 -1.35 -26.11 17.86
N ARG A 392 -2.48 -26.23 18.57
CA ARG A 392 -2.98 -27.48 19.15
C ARG A 392 -3.31 -28.50 18.08
N GLU A 393 -4.04 -28.12 17.02
CA GLU A 393 -4.40 -29.03 15.92
C GLU A 393 -3.17 -29.54 15.18
N ASN A 394 -2.22 -28.66 14.86
CA ASN A 394 -0.95 -29.04 14.24
C ASN A 394 -0.16 -30.01 15.13
N MET A 395 -0.10 -29.75 16.44
CA MET A 395 0.58 -30.62 17.40
C MET A 395 -0.07 -32.00 17.47
N LEU A 396 -1.41 -32.09 17.52
CA LEU A 396 -2.14 -33.36 17.55
C LEU A 396 -1.96 -34.16 16.24
N GLU A 397 -1.96 -33.48 15.10
CA GLU A 397 -1.74 -34.11 13.79
C GLU A 397 -0.32 -34.65 13.64
N ASP A 398 0.68 -33.85 14.05
CA ASP A 398 2.08 -34.29 14.05
C ASP A 398 2.32 -35.42 15.03
N PHE A 399 1.73 -35.35 16.24
CA PHE A 399 1.83 -36.40 17.24
C PHE A 399 1.20 -37.71 16.75
N ARG A 400 0.06 -37.64 16.07
CA ARG A 400 -0.55 -38.80 15.40
C ARG A 400 0.40 -39.40 14.36
N ARG A 401 0.97 -38.59 13.47
CA ARG A 401 1.90 -39.06 12.43
C ARG A 401 3.13 -39.74 13.02
N ASP A 402 3.65 -39.25 14.14
CA ASP A 402 4.82 -39.83 14.77
C ASP A 402 4.51 -41.15 15.48
N LEU A 403 3.36 -41.24 16.16
CA LEU A 403 2.88 -42.51 16.72
C LEU A 403 2.61 -43.56 15.64
N GLU A 404 2.09 -43.15 14.47
CA GLU A 404 1.89 -44.02 13.30
C GLU A 404 3.24 -44.46 12.67
N ARG A 405 4.26 -43.59 12.62
CA ARG A 405 5.59 -43.93 12.08
C ARG A 405 6.44 -44.79 13.00
N ALA A 406 6.19 -44.75 14.31
CA ALA A 406 7.01 -45.43 15.30
C ALA A 406 6.73 -46.96 15.40
N ASP A 407 6.04 -47.56 14.43
CA ASP A 407 5.73 -49.01 14.32
C ASP A 407 5.28 -49.64 15.66
N GLY A 408 4.45 -48.93 16.42
CA GLY A 408 3.93 -49.38 17.73
C GLY A 408 4.95 -49.42 18.87
N GLY A 409 6.26 -49.25 18.62
CA GLY A 409 7.31 -49.30 19.65
C GLY A 409 7.21 -48.20 20.69
N VAL A 410 6.79 -46.98 20.29
CA VAL A 410 6.53 -45.86 21.21
C VAL A 410 5.18 -46.03 21.93
N ALA A 411 4.18 -46.65 21.29
CA ALA A 411 2.88 -46.94 21.90
C ALA A 411 2.96 -48.08 22.93
N ASN A 412 3.92 -48.99 22.79
CA ASN A 412 4.16 -50.10 23.71
C ASN A 412 5.04 -49.70 24.92
N ASN A 413 5.54 -48.47 24.96
CA ASN A 413 6.36 -47.97 26.05
C ASN A 413 5.85 -46.60 26.51
N SER A 414 5.10 -46.60 27.61
CA SER A 414 4.55 -45.40 28.24
C SER A 414 5.60 -44.31 28.51
N ALA A 415 6.85 -44.68 28.82
CA ALA A 415 7.94 -43.72 29.01
C ALA A 415 8.35 -43.02 27.71
N ALA A 416 8.36 -43.74 26.58
CA ALA A 416 8.64 -43.18 25.26
C ALA A 416 7.50 -42.25 24.81
N ALA A 417 6.24 -42.64 25.06
CA ALA A 417 5.07 -41.81 24.78
C ALA A 417 5.08 -40.51 25.60
N ILE A 418 5.43 -40.57 26.89
CA ILE A 418 5.58 -39.39 27.76
C ILE A 418 6.66 -38.45 27.25
N ALA A 419 7.85 -38.97 26.91
CA ALA A 419 8.95 -38.16 26.39
C ALA A 419 8.58 -37.46 25.07
N GLU A 420 7.84 -38.13 24.18
CA GLU A 420 7.37 -37.53 22.93
C GLU A 420 6.29 -36.45 23.16
N VAL A 421 5.36 -36.68 24.11
CA VAL A 421 4.39 -35.65 24.53
C VAL A 421 5.10 -34.42 25.09
N GLU A 422 6.07 -34.58 25.98
CA GLU A 422 6.84 -33.47 26.56
C GLU A 422 7.58 -32.68 25.48
N ARG A 423 8.23 -33.38 24.54
CA ARG A 423 8.92 -32.76 23.40
C ARG A 423 7.96 -31.94 22.54
N ARG A 424 6.79 -32.50 22.18
CA ARG A 424 5.79 -31.84 21.33
C ARG A 424 5.07 -30.70 22.05
N ALA A 425 4.82 -30.82 23.34
CA ALA A 425 4.34 -29.74 24.17
C ALA A 425 5.32 -28.56 24.18
N GLY A 426 6.63 -28.82 24.25
CA GLY A 426 7.67 -27.80 24.07
C GLY A 426 7.59 -27.08 22.72
N VAL A 427 7.34 -27.81 21.63
CA VAL A 427 7.13 -27.22 20.29
C VAL A 427 5.84 -26.38 20.24
N MET A 428 4.73 -26.88 20.81
CA MET A 428 3.46 -26.15 20.87
C MET A 428 3.60 -24.86 21.69
N LYS A 429 4.34 -24.91 22.81
CA LYS A 429 4.69 -23.72 23.62
C LYS A 429 5.41 -22.68 22.78
N ALA A 430 6.48 -23.07 22.09
CA ALA A 430 7.26 -22.19 21.24
C ALA A 430 6.41 -21.59 20.10
N GLN A 431 5.59 -22.40 19.43
CA GLN A 431 4.72 -21.93 18.34
C GLN A 431 3.62 -20.98 18.83
N THR A 432 2.98 -21.30 19.95
CA THR A 432 1.92 -20.46 20.54
C THR A 432 2.50 -19.13 21.00
N ARG A 433 3.65 -19.16 21.69
CA ARG A 433 4.40 -17.96 22.09
C ARG A 433 4.74 -17.10 20.88
N ARG A 434 5.32 -17.69 19.84
CA ARG A 434 5.69 -17.00 18.61
C ARG A 434 4.49 -16.30 17.98
N ARG A 435 3.36 -16.99 17.81
CA ARG A 435 2.16 -16.41 17.20
C ARG A 435 1.55 -15.28 18.02
N ILE A 436 1.57 -15.38 19.35
CA ILE A 436 1.09 -14.28 20.21
C ILE A 436 2.05 -13.09 20.11
N ASN A 437 3.36 -13.32 20.12
CA ASN A 437 4.36 -12.27 19.93
C ASN A 437 4.24 -11.59 18.57
N ASP A 438 4.05 -12.37 17.49
CA ASP A 438 3.80 -11.86 16.14
C ASP A 438 2.54 -10.98 16.10
N THR A 439 1.49 -11.35 16.84
CA THR A 439 0.24 -10.58 16.94
C THR A 439 0.45 -9.27 17.70
N ALA A 440 1.12 -9.31 18.86
CA ALA A 440 1.42 -8.12 19.65
C ALA A 440 2.33 -7.14 18.87
N THR A 441 3.35 -7.69 18.22
CA THR A 441 4.22 -6.96 17.29
C THR A 441 3.43 -6.35 16.14
N GLY A 442 2.47 -7.08 15.57
CA GLY A 442 1.57 -6.59 14.53
C GLY A 442 0.73 -5.38 14.97
N LEU A 443 0.19 -5.41 16.19
CA LEU A 443 -0.55 -4.28 16.76
C LEU A 443 0.35 -3.04 16.95
N ARG A 444 1.59 -3.23 17.43
CA ARG A 444 2.58 -2.13 17.55
C ARG A 444 2.90 -1.51 16.19
N TYR A 445 3.12 -2.34 15.16
CA TYR A 445 3.39 -1.85 13.81
C TYR A 445 2.18 -1.16 13.19
N PHE A 446 0.97 -1.65 13.44
CA PHE A 446 -0.25 -0.95 13.04
C PHE A 446 -0.31 0.46 13.65
N GLY A 447 0.09 0.59 14.92
CA GLY A 447 0.21 1.89 15.57
C GLY A 447 1.24 2.82 14.95
N LEU A 448 2.42 2.29 14.61
CA LEU A 448 3.43 3.03 13.87
C LEU A 448 2.92 3.47 12.48
N ALA A 449 2.23 2.58 11.76
CA ALA A 449 1.65 2.88 10.45
C ALA A 449 0.59 3.98 10.55
N SER A 450 -0.28 3.93 11.57
CA SER A 450 -1.27 4.97 11.88
C SER A 450 -0.60 6.32 12.20
N LEU A 451 0.48 6.31 12.99
CA LEU A 451 1.27 7.50 13.28
C LEU A 451 1.87 8.10 12.02
N LEU A 452 2.53 7.28 11.18
CA LEU A 452 3.10 7.71 9.91
C LEU A 452 2.02 8.30 9.01
N PHE A 453 0.88 7.63 8.88
CA PHE A 453 -0.25 8.14 8.10
C PHE A 453 -0.74 9.49 8.63
N SER A 454 -0.84 9.65 9.95
CA SER A 454 -1.22 10.92 10.59
C SER A 454 -0.21 12.03 10.29
N ILE A 455 1.10 11.73 10.32
CA ILE A 455 2.15 12.68 9.90
C ILE A 455 1.96 13.10 8.44
N LEU A 456 1.53 12.20 7.54
CA LEU A 456 1.24 12.55 6.14
C LEU A 456 0.05 13.48 6.01
N ILE A 457 -1.02 13.23 6.77
CA ILE A 457 -2.17 14.14 6.80
C ILE A 457 -1.74 15.52 7.31
N LEU A 458 -0.88 15.56 8.33
CA LEU A 458 -0.32 16.79 8.87
C LEU A 458 0.49 17.56 7.82
N ILE A 459 1.44 16.91 7.13
CA ILE A 459 2.23 17.51 6.03
C ILE A 459 1.30 17.99 4.90
N LYS A 460 0.36 17.15 4.46
CA LYS A 460 -0.59 17.49 3.40
C LYS A 460 -1.44 18.71 3.76
N SER A 461 -1.90 18.80 5.01
CA SER A 461 -2.67 19.94 5.49
C SER A 461 -1.85 21.24 5.44
N GLN A 462 -0.57 21.19 5.85
CA GLN A 462 0.35 22.32 5.78
C GLN A 462 0.54 22.77 4.33
N MET A 463 0.75 21.83 3.42
CA MET A 463 0.93 22.11 1.99
C MET A 463 -0.31 22.76 1.39
N ILE A 464 -1.52 22.38 1.80
CA ILE A 464 -2.76 23.04 1.33
C ILE A 464 -2.86 24.47 1.83
N VAL A 465 -2.56 24.74 3.12
CA VAL A 465 -2.52 26.12 3.64
C VAL A 465 -1.50 26.93 2.86
N PHE A 466 -0.29 26.38 2.69
CA PHE A 466 0.78 27.02 1.95
C PHE A 466 0.33 27.36 0.52
N ALA A 467 -0.29 26.40 -0.17
CA ALA A 467 -0.84 26.58 -1.51
C ALA A 467 -1.86 27.71 -1.59
N ARG A 468 -2.82 27.75 -0.64
CA ARG A 468 -3.83 28.80 -0.56
C ARG A 468 -3.20 30.19 -0.41
N VAL A 469 -2.25 30.34 0.51
CA VAL A 469 -1.59 31.63 0.77
C VAL A 469 -0.70 32.05 -0.40
N PHE A 470 0.05 31.10 -0.97
CA PHE A 470 0.98 31.35 -2.06
C PHE A 470 0.27 31.74 -3.35
N TYR A 471 -0.72 30.95 -3.78
CA TYR A 471 -1.45 31.17 -5.03
C TYR A 471 -2.61 32.16 -4.93
N ALA A 472 -2.84 32.75 -3.75
CA ALA A 472 -3.60 33.99 -3.65
C ALA A 472 -2.86 35.18 -4.29
N ARG A 473 -1.53 35.06 -4.47
CA ARG A 473 -0.67 36.14 -5.00
C ARG A 473 0.03 35.78 -6.31
N VAL A 474 0.20 34.48 -6.59
CA VAL A 474 0.91 33.96 -7.76
C VAL A 474 -0.05 33.12 -8.59
N PRO A 475 -0.10 33.29 -9.93
CA PRO A 475 -0.90 32.43 -10.79
C PRO A 475 -0.33 31.02 -10.85
N PHE A 476 -1.21 30.03 -11.04
CA PHE A 476 -0.84 28.63 -11.07
C PHE A 476 -1.56 27.85 -12.14
N ARG A 477 -0.90 26.79 -12.64
CA ARG A 477 -1.50 25.78 -13.51
C ARG A 477 -1.85 24.55 -12.67
N ALA A 478 -2.93 23.87 -13.05
CA ALA A 478 -3.37 22.64 -12.35
C ALA A 478 -2.36 21.49 -12.50
N ALA A 479 -1.64 21.45 -13.63
CA ALA A 479 -0.54 20.53 -13.88
C ALA A 479 0.58 21.27 -14.61
N THR A 480 1.83 20.92 -14.34
CA THR A 480 2.98 21.44 -15.08
C THR A 480 2.93 20.93 -16.53
N ALA A 481 3.10 21.86 -17.48
CA ALA A 481 3.38 21.50 -18.87
C ALA A 481 4.83 21.00 -18.94
N GLU A 482 5.11 19.98 -19.75
CA GLU A 482 6.49 19.66 -20.12
C GLU A 482 6.95 20.74 -21.12
N GLU A 483 8.24 21.11 -21.11
CA GLU A 483 8.75 22.25 -21.91
C GLU A 483 8.44 22.12 -23.41
N GLU A 484 8.34 20.89 -23.94
CA GLU A 484 7.97 20.63 -25.34
C GLU A 484 6.53 21.04 -25.70
N ASP A 485 5.61 21.09 -24.73
CA ASP A 485 4.20 21.43 -24.95
C ASP A 485 3.96 22.96 -25.05
N GLU A 486 4.91 23.80 -24.64
CA GLU A 486 4.71 25.27 -24.66
C GLU A 486 4.84 25.86 -26.08
N ALA A 487 5.54 25.20 -26.99
CA ALA A 487 5.77 25.67 -28.36
C ALA A 487 4.51 25.63 -29.25
N THR A 488 3.49 24.81 -28.90
CA THR A 488 2.24 24.66 -29.68
C THR A 488 1.10 25.56 -29.22
N ALA A 489 1.35 26.52 -28.33
CA ALA A 489 0.33 27.31 -27.63
C ALA A 489 -0.54 28.27 -28.50
N GLY A 490 -0.42 28.27 -29.82
CA GLY A 490 -0.92 29.35 -30.69
C GLY A 490 -2.42 29.38 -31.00
N LYS A 491 -3.12 28.25 -31.02
CA LYS A 491 -4.56 28.21 -31.38
C LYS A 491 -5.37 27.43 -30.34
N ILE A 492 -6.52 27.98 -29.97
CA ILE A 492 -7.40 27.43 -28.94
C ILE A 492 -8.63 26.85 -29.62
N GLY A 493 -8.96 25.60 -29.30
CA GLY A 493 -10.22 24.98 -29.68
C GLY A 493 -11.46 25.80 -29.28
N LYS A 494 -12.47 25.84 -30.16
CA LYS A 494 -13.72 26.57 -29.93
C LYS A 494 -14.64 25.76 -29.01
N THR A 495 -15.27 26.42 -28.05
CA THR A 495 -16.30 25.85 -27.17
C THR A 495 -17.65 26.48 -27.47
N THR A 496 -18.73 25.69 -27.48
CA THR A 496 -20.08 26.16 -27.81
C THR A 496 -21.12 25.36 -27.02
N ALA A 497 -21.98 26.05 -26.26
CA ALA A 497 -23.12 25.43 -25.60
C ALA A 497 -24.24 25.18 -26.62
N ARG A 498 -24.80 23.97 -26.63
CA ARG A 498 -25.75 23.50 -27.64
C ARG A 498 -27.17 23.24 -27.10
N GLY A 499 -27.42 23.52 -25.81
CA GLY A 499 -28.72 23.21 -25.19
C GLY A 499 -28.85 21.73 -24.84
N SER A 500 -30.07 21.24 -24.66
CA SER A 500 -30.33 19.84 -24.25
C SER A 500 -30.25 18.82 -25.39
N GLN A 501 -30.25 19.27 -26.65
CA GLN A 501 -30.20 18.39 -27.82
C GLN A 501 -29.21 18.93 -28.85
N LEU A 502 -28.41 18.03 -29.42
CA LEU A 502 -27.45 18.32 -30.48
C LEU A 502 -27.52 17.22 -31.55
N GLU A 503 -27.86 17.62 -32.78
CA GLU A 503 -27.80 16.71 -33.93
C GLU A 503 -26.35 16.61 -34.44
N LEU A 504 -25.81 15.39 -34.46
CA LEU A 504 -24.52 15.07 -35.08
C LEU A 504 -24.77 14.62 -36.52
N ARG A 505 -24.06 15.20 -37.48
CA ARG A 505 -24.23 14.89 -38.91
C ARG A 505 -22.95 14.30 -39.51
N SER A 506 -23.09 13.48 -40.54
CA SER A 506 -21.92 12.95 -41.27
C SER A 506 -21.06 14.05 -41.92
N THR A 507 -21.65 15.22 -42.19
CA THR A 507 -20.96 16.39 -42.76
C THR A 507 -20.07 17.14 -41.75
N ASP A 508 -20.05 16.74 -40.48
CA ASP A 508 -19.30 17.40 -39.41
C ASP A 508 -17.77 17.16 -39.46
N GLY A 509 -17.28 16.39 -40.45
CA GLY A 509 -15.86 16.14 -40.66
C GLY A 509 -15.27 15.02 -39.81
N HIS A 510 -16.10 14.24 -39.12
CA HIS A 510 -15.68 13.03 -38.41
C HIS A 510 -16.59 11.85 -38.76
N ALA A 511 -16.00 10.73 -39.15
CA ALA A 511 -16.73 9.53 -39.51
C ALA A 511 -17.32 8.81 -38.29
N ARG A 512 -16.60 8.84 -37.16
CA ARG A 512 -16.93 8.04 -35.98
C ARG A 512 -16.99 8.84 -34.69
N TYR A 513 -18.01 8.53 -33.89
CA TYR A 513 -18.23 9.08 -32.56
C TYR A 513 -18.48 7.97 -31.54
N TYR A 514 -17.91 8.14 -30.35
CA TYR A 514 -18.17 7.30 -29.19
C TYR A 514 -19.04 8.07 -28.21
N LEU A 515 -20.28 7.62 -28.00
CA LEU A 515 -21.30 8.31 -27.20
C LEU A 515 -21.73 7.45 -26.00
N ALA A 516 -21.95 8.07 -24.85
CA ALA A 516 -22.46 7.38 -23.68
C ALA A 516 -23.93 7.00 -23.92
N PHE A 517 -24.32 5.76 -23.55
CA PHE A 517 -25.69 5.26 -23.81
C PHE A 517 -26.79 6.18 -23.28
N ARG A 518 -26.58 6.78 -22.10
CA ARG A 518 -27.51 7.74 -21.48
C ARG A 518 -27.71 9.04 -22.27
N ALA A 519 -26.89 9.30 -23.27
CA ALA A 519 -26.95 10.51 -24.09
C ALA A 519 -27.27 10.20 -25.56
N CYS A 520 -27.29 8.94 -25.96
CA CYS A 520 -27.72 8.52 -27.30
C CYS A 520 -29.23 8.73 -27.44
N GLY A 521 -29.61 9.63 -28.34
CA GLY A 521 -31.00 9.88 -28.70
C GLY A 521 -31.46 9.00 -29.86
N ASN A 522 -32.33 9.58 -30.69
CA ASN A 522 -32.92 8.90 -31.83
C ASN A 522 -31.88 8.66 -32.96
N ASN A 523 -32.21 7.71 -33.84
CA ASN A 523 -31.42 7.36 -35.05
C ASN A 523 -30.04 6.74 -34.77
N VAL A 524 -29.91 5.98 -33.67
CA VAL A 524 -28.68 5.26 -33.33
C VAL A 524 -28.88 3.75 -33.42
N VAL A 525 -28.05 3.08 -34.23
CA VAL A 525 -27.91 1.61 -34.15
C VAL A 525 -27.01 1.31 -32.96
N ASP A 526 -27.53 0.57 -31.99
CA ASP A 526 -26.97 0.37 -30.64
C ASP A 526 -25.68 -0.50 -30.64
N ARG A 527 -24.62 -0.04 -31.32
CA ARG A 527 -23.34 -0.76 -31.49
C ARG A 527 -22.44 -0.50 -30.29
N ARG A 528 -22.51 -1.40 -29.30
CA ARG A 528 -21.67 -1.30 -28.09
C ARG A 528 -20.19 -1.53 -28.41
N ARG A 529 -19.33 -0.58 -28.05
CA ARG A 529 -17.88 -0.68 -28.17
C ARG A 529 -17.17 -0.13 -26.94
N ILE A 530 -15.98 -0.63 -26.68
CA ILE A 530 -15.09 -0.11 -25.65
C ILE A 530 -14.06 0.77 -26.37
N PRO A 531 -14.24 2.11 -26.44
CA PRO A 531 -13.22 2.98 -27.03
C PRO A 531 -11.92 2.84 -26.25
N GLN A 532 -10.78 2.69 -26.94
CA GLN A 532 -9.45 2.73 -26.34
C GLN A 532 -9.34 1.80 -25.10
N PRO A 533 -9.43 0.46 -25.27
CA PRO A 533 -9.70 -0.49 -24.18
C PRO A 533 -8.62 -0.54 -23.09
N LEU A 534 -7.40 -0.12 -23.38
CA LEU A 534 -6.31 -0.07 -22.39
C LEU A 534 -6.32 1.24 -21.57
N GLN A 535 -7.12 2.24 -21.95
CA GLN A 535 -7.10 3.57 -21.35
C GLN A 535 -8.26 3.75 -20.37
N LEU A 536 -7.92 4.25 -19.17
CA LEU A 536 -8.85 4.63 -18.10
C LEU A 536 -9.83 3.53 -17.62
N VAL A 537 -9.53 2.25 -17.82
CA VAL A 537 -10.42 1.09 -17.53
C VAL A 537 -11.14 1.19 -16.18
N ILE A 538 -10.38 1.29 -15.10
CA ILE A 538 -10.93 1.36 -13.72
C ILE A 538 -11.88 2.55 -13.57
N LYS A 539 -11.48 3.72 -14.07
CA LYS A 539 -12.30 4.92 -13.91
C LYS A 539 -13.58 4.84 -14.74
N ARG A 540 -13.49 4.29 -15.95
CA ARG A 540 -14.63 4.09 -16.84
C ARG A 540 -15.62 3.07 -16.29
N LEU A 541 -15.12 2.04 -15.60
CA LEU A 541 -15.95 1.10 -14.84
C LEU A 541 -16.76 1.85 -13.75
N PHE A 542 -16.09 2.64 -12.91
CA PHE A 542 -16.78 3.41 -11.85
C PHE A 542 -17.67 4.54 -12.36
N SER A 543 -17.37 5.12 -13.52
CA SER A 543 -18.20 6.16 -14.14
C SER A 543 -19.33 5.60 -15.00
N ARG A 544 -19.50 4.28 -15.06
CA ARG A 544 -20.47 3.58 -15.92
C ARG A 544 -20.33 3.93 -17.42
N ASN A 545 -19.13 4.31 -17.86
CA ASN A 545 -18.78 4.65 -19.26
C ASN A 545 -17.79 3.62 -19.87
N LEU A 546 -17.83 2.36 -19.42
CA LEU A 546 -16.94 1.30 -19.89
C LEU A 546 -17.25 0.89 -21.34
N ALA A 547 -18.53 0.76 -21.67
CA ALA A 547 -19.00 0.62 -23.04
C ALA A 547 -19.70 1.92 -23.45
N MET A 548 -19.52 2.30 -24.70
CA MET A 548 -20.14 3.46 -25.33
C MET A 548 -20.76 2.99 -26.66
N CYS A 549 -21.78 3.70 -27.13
CA CYS A 549 -22.32 3.48 -28.45
C CYS A 549 -21.36 4.05 -29.49
N LEU A 550 -21.01 3.24 -30.49
CA LEU A 550 -20.26 3.68 -31.66
C LEU A 550 -21.24 4.11 -32.74
N VAL A 551 -21.23 5.40 -33.08
CA VAL A 551 -21.89 5.93 -34.27
C VAL A 551 -20.83 6.00 -35.37
N ASP A 552 -21.03 5.25 -36.44
CA ASP A 552 -20.12 5.18 -37.60
C ASP A 552 -20.89 5.53 -38.87
N PHE A 553 -20.77 6.78 -39.31
CA PHE A 553 -21.47 7.31 -40.47
C PHE A 553 -20.92 6.76 -41.81
N GLU A 554 -19.68 6.24 -41.82
CA GLU A 554 -19.09 5.61 -43.00
C GLU A 554 -19.54 4.16 -43.17
N ALA A 555 -19.60 3.42 -42.06
CA ALA A 555 -20.01 2.02 -42.07
C ALA A 555 -21.53 1.84 -42.28
N ASP A 556 -22.33 2.85 -41.91
CA ASP A 556 -23.79 2.78 -42.00
C ASP A 556 -24.37 3.99 -42.73
N LYS A 557 -24.40 3.90 -44.07
CA LYS A 557 -24.89 4.97 -44.95
C LYS A 557 -26.37 5.33 -44.73
N GLN A 558 -27.14 4.49 -44.03
CA GLN A 558 -28.54 4.79 -43.69
C GLN A 558 -28.64 5.83 -42.57
N ILE A 559 -27.65 5.90 -41.69
CA ILE A 559 -27.59 6.87 -40.60
C ILE A 559 -27.02 8.18 -41.16
N LYS A 560 -27.88 9.16 -41.42
CA LYS A 560 -27.46 10.50 -41.87
C LYS A 560 -27.16 11.44 -40.72
N SER A 561 -27.85 11.25 -39.60
CA SER A 561 -27.66 12.01 -38.37
C SER A 561 -27.97 11.17 -37.13
N CYS A 562 -27.44 11.62 -36.00
CA CYS A 562 -27.61 11.02 -34.69
C CYS A 562 -27.90 12.15 -33.69
N ASP A 563 -28.98 12.03 -32.92
CA ASP A 563 -29.26 13.01 -31.87
C ASP A 563 -28.49 12.65 -30.59
N LEU A 564 -27.79 13.63 -30.04
CA LEU A 564 -27.26 13.61 -28.68
C LEU A 564 -28.25 14.35 -27.79
N ILE A 565 -28.83 13.69 -26.80
CA ILE A 565 -29.90 14.24 -25.95
C ILE A 565 -29.47 14.14 -24.48
N VAL A 566 -29.72 15.19 -23.70
CA VAL A 566 -29.64 15.17 -22.23
C VAL A 566 -30.92 15.76 -21.64
N ASP A 567 -31.35 15.23 -20.49
CA ASP A 567 -32.58 15.69 -19.85
C ASP A 567 -32.44 17.13 -19.32
N PRO A 568 -33.32 18.08 -19.70
CA PRO A 568 -33.34 19.41 -19.11
C PRO A 568 -33.46 19.33 -17.57
N PRO A 569 -32.77 20.19 -16.79
CA PRO A 569 -32.09 21.43 -17.18
C PRO A 569 -30.63 21.25 -17.65
N ALA A 570 -30.18 20.01 -17.88
CA ALA A 570 -28.83 19.76 -18.35
C ALA A 570 -28.60 20.31 -19.76
N GLU A 571 -27.36 20.73 -20.04
CA GLU A 571 -26.96 21.19 -21.36
C GLU A 571 -25.74 20.41 -21.88
N ILE A 572 -25.66 20.32 -23.20
CA ILE A 572 -24.56 19.76 -23.96
C ILE A 572 -23.59 20.89 -24.28
N LEU A 573 -22.33 20.68 -23.92
CA LEU A 573 -21.22 21.52 -24.32
C LEU A 573 -20.38 20.80 -25.37
N GLU A 574 -20.24 21.41 -26.54
CA GLU A 574 -19.33 20.98 -27.59
C GLU A 574 -17.99 21.73 -27.45
N TRP A 575 -16.89 20.98 -27.46
CA TRP A 575 -15.54 21.51 -27.49
C TRP A 575 -14.77 20.93 -28.68
N ASN A 576 -14.47 21.77 -29.66
CA ASN A 576 -13.70 21.41 -30.85
C ASN A 576 -12.21 21.54 -30.52
N LEU A 577 -11.55 20.42 -30.27
CA LEU A 577 -10.12 20.31 -29.94
C LEU A 577 -9.28 20.35 -31.21
N LEU A 578 -8.27 21.22 -31.23
CA LEU A 578 -7.28 21.25 -32.29
C LEU A 578 -6.19 20.19 -32.07
N GLU A 579 -5.33 20.01 -33.05
CA GLU A 579 -4.15 19.16 -32.88
C GLU A 579 -3.23 19.73 -31.80
N GLY A 580 -2.83 18.88 -30.85
CA GLY A 580 -2.05 19.29 -29.68
C GLY A 580 -2.87 19.86 -28.52
N ASP A 581 -4.16 20.15 -28.68
CA ASP A 581 -5.00 20.60 -27.56
C ASP A 581 -5.16 19.49 -26.53
N GLU A 582 -4.86 19.80 -25.27
CA GLU A 582 -5.14 18.93 -24.12
C GLU A 582 -6.07 19.65 -23.15
N VAL A 583 -7.22 19.03 -22.89
CA VAL A 583 -8.23 19.55 -21.96
C VAL A 583 -8.39 18.58 -20.80
N PHE A 584 -8.32 19.11 -19.58
CA PHE A 584 -8.68 18.37 -18.38
C PHE A 584 -10.19 18.39 -18.22
N VAL A 585 -10.77 17.22 -17.99
CA VAL A 585 -12.22 17.02 -17.91
C VAL A 585 -12.56 16.16 -16.69
N ASP A 586 -13.73 16.42 -16.11
CA ASP A 586 -14.36 15.41 -15.26
C ASP A 586 -14.94 14.29 -16.15
N ILE A 587 -14.41 13.07 -16.01
CA ILE A 587 -14.86 11.94 -16.84
C ILE A 587 -16.34 11.60 -16.64
N SER A 588 -16.94 12.02 -15.52
CA SER A 588 -18.36 11.85 -15.25
C SER A 588 -19.25 12.78 -16.08
N THR A 589 -18.71 13.91 -16.54
CA THR A 589 -19.40 14.85 -17.44
C THR A 589 -19.17 14.50 -18.90
N LEU A 590 -18.17 13.69 -19.23
CA LEU A 590 -17.95 13.19 -20.58
C LEU A 590 -19.15 12.35 -21.07
N ILE A 591 -19.82 12.83 -22.12
CA ILE A 591 -20.92 12.11 -22.77
C ILE A 591 -20.57 11.64 -24.18
N GLY A 592 -19.54 12.21 -24.82
CA GLY A 592 -19.07 11.67 -26.09
C GLY A 592 -17.81 12.32 -26.61
N PHE A 593 -17.17 11.69 -27.59
CA PHE A 593 -16.03 12.24 -28.32
C PHE A 593 -15.88 11.59 -29.70
N SER A 594 -15.28 12.32 -30.65
CA SER A 594 -14.93 11.80 -31.98
C SER A 594 -13.69 10.90 -31.95
N GLU A 595 -13.51 10.04 -32.94
CA GLU A 595 -12.38 9.09 -33.02
C GLU A 595 -10.97 9.70 -32.94
N GLY A 596 -10.79 10.97 -33.35
CA GLY A 596 -9.51 11.66 -33.27
C GLY A 596 -9.06 11.95 -31.84
N CYS A 597 -10.00 12.00 -30.89
CA CYS A 597 -9.71 12.32 -29.50
C CYS A 597 -9.09 11.14 -28.76
N ARG A 598 -7.99 11.39 -28.03
CA ARG A 598 -7.32 10.39 -27.19
C ARG A 598 -7.57 10.67 -25.71
N LEU A 599 -8.04 9.66 -24.98
CA LEU A 599 -8.26 9.76 -23.54
C LEU A 599 -6.94 9.54 -22.80
N GLY A 600 -6.63 10.46 -21.90
CA GLY A 600 -5.37 10.52 -21.19
C GLY A 600 -5.55 10.57 -19.67
N ARG A 601 -4.43 10.38 -18.98
CA ARG A 601 -4.33 10.61 -17.55
C ARG A 601 -3.04 11.33 -17.22
N THR A 602 -3.18 12.52 -16.65
CA THR A 602 -2.07 13.36 -16.22
C THR A 602 -2.02 13.35 -14.70
N ILE A 603 -0.93 12.82 -14.15
CA ILE A 603 -0.69 12.79 -12.70
C ILE A 603 0.25 13.94 -12.37
N SER A 604 -0.24 14.93 -11.64
CA SER A 604 0.56 16.04 -11.14
C SER A 604 0.52 16.07 -9.62
N LEU A 605 1.70 16.26 -9.02
CA LEU A 605 1.89 16.55 -7.60
C LEU A 605 2.28 18.02 -7.39
N SER A 606 1.98 18.89 -8.34
CA SER A 606 2.17 20.32 -8.19
C SER A 606 1.33 20.84 -7.04
N LEU A 607 1.77 21.92 -6.42
CA LEU A 607 1.02 22.60 -5.37
C LEU A 607 -0.35 23.04 -5.91
N GLY A 608 -0.43 23.41 -7.19
CA GLY A 608 -1.67 23.67 -7.91
C GLY A 608 -2.61 22.47 -7.97
N ALA A 609 -2.08 21.28 -8.22
CA ALA A 609 -2.87 20.05 -8.24
C ALA A 609 -3.46 19.71 -6.85
N LEU A 610 -2.67 19.95 -5.81
CA LEU A 610 -3.07 19.72 -4.42
C LEU A 610 -4.29 20.56 -4.02
N ILE A 611 -4.39 21.79 -4.52
CA ILE A 611 -5.50 22.71 -4.25
C ILE A 611 -6.81 22.17 -4.77
N PHE A 612 -6.83 21.73 -6.04
CA PHE A 612 -8.01 21.08 -6.62
C PHE A 612 -8.36 19.75 -5.93
N GLY A 613 -7.52 19.27 -5.00
CA GLY A 613 -7.73 18.03 -4.27
C GLY A 613 -7.60 16.79 -5.17
N ARG A 614 -6.98 16.95 -6.35
CA ARG A 614 -6.87 15.93 -7.39
C ARG A 614 -5.41 15.82 -7.82
N ALA A 615 -4.77 14.69 -7.52
CA ALA A 615 -3.45 14.37 -8.08
C ALA A 615 -3.53 13.79 -9.50
N ILE A 616 -4.73 13.34 -9.89
CA ILE A 616 -4.99 12.65 -11.14
C ILE A 616 -6.03 13.44 -11.93
N TYR A 617 -5.63 13.96 -13.07
CA TYR A 617 -6.49 14.60 -14.06
C TYR A 617 -6.77 13.62 -15.20
N HIS A 618 -8.03 13.54 -15.61
CA HIS A 618 -8.40 12.89 -16.85
C HIS A 618 -8.27 13.95 -17.94
N SER A 619 -7.59 13.62 -19.02
CA SER A 619 -7.39 14.53 -20.12
C SER A 619 -7.96 13.97 -21.40
N VAL A 620 -8.34 14.87 -22.31
CA VAL A 620 -8.71 14.52 -23.68
C VAL A 620 -7.76 15.31 -24.58
N LYS A 621 -7.01 14.59 -25.42
CA LYS A 621 -6.09 15.16 -26.40
C LYS A 621 -6.74 15.17 -27.78
N GLY A 622 -6.71 16.32 -28.46
CA GLY A 622 -7.19 16.47 -29.83
C GLY A 622 -6.23 15.93 -30.89
N PRO A 623 -6.58 16.05 -32.18
CA PRO A 623 -7.74 16.81 -32.70
C PRO A 623 -9.07 16.06 -32.58
N GLY A 624 -10.19 16.78 -32.57
CA GLY A 624 -11.54 16.20 -32.65
C GLY A 624 -12.61 16.97 -31.88
N ARG A 625 -13.82 16.42 -31.79
CA ARG A 625 -14.93 17.01 -31.00
C ARG A 625 -15.12 16.25 -29.69
N LEU A 626 -15.29 17.01 -28.63
CA LEU A 626 -15.54 16.55 -27.27
C LEU A 626 -16.90 17.06 -26.81
N PHE A 627 -17.73 16.17 -26.26
CA PHE A 627 -19.07 16.50 -25.76
C PHE A 627 -19.13 16.26 -24.25
N LEU A 628 -19.49 17.32 -23.52
CA LEU A 628 -19.62 17.31 -22.07
C LEU A 628 -21.08 17.63 -21.68
N ARG A 629 -21.59 16.95 -20.65
CA ARG A 629 -22.85 17.28 -19.98
C ARG A 629 -22.59 18.24 -18.83
N THR A 630 -23.37 19.30 -18.74
CA THR A 630 -23.47 20.15 -17.55
C THR A 630 -24.85 19.99 -16.94
N GLU A 631 -24.97 20.04 -15.61
CA GLU A 631 -26.27 19.89 -14.95
C GLU A 631 -27.14 21.16 -15.06
N SER A 632 -26.55 22.25 -15.53
CA SER A 632 -27.21 23.53 -15.77
C SER A 632 -26.50 24.29 -16.88
N LYS A 633 -27.00 25.49 -17.22
CA LYS A 633 -26.39 26.37 -18.21
C LYS A 633 -24.89 26.58 -17.92
N PRO A 634 -23.98 26.20 -18.84
CA PRO A 634 -22.57 26.28 -18.62
C PRO A 634 -22.07 27.72 -18.81
N LEU A 635 -21.11 28.14 -18.00
CA LEU A 635 -20.36 29.37 -18.22
C LEU A 635 -19.06 29.01 -18.96
N VAL A 636 -18.99 29.43 -20.21
CA VAL A 636 -17.97 28.99 -21.17
C VAL A 636 -17.22 30.20 -21.73
N GLY A 637 -15.91 30.07 -21.87
CA GLY A 637 -15.10 30.90 -22.77
C GLY A 637 -14.10 31.84 -22.09
N ALA A 638 -13.50 32.72 -22.89
CA ALA A 638 -12.50 33.69 -22.45
C ALA A 638 -13.09 35.08 -22.07
N GLY A 639 -14.41 35.23 -22.12
CA GLY A 639 -15.14 36.50 -21.95
C GLY A 639 -15.19 37.04 -20.52
N LYS A 640 -15.98 38.09 -20.27
CA LYS A 640 -16.14 38.71 -18.94
C LYS A 640 -16.85 37.82 -17.93
N ALA A 641 -17.83 37.01 -18.36
CA ALA A 641 -18.65 36.17 -17.48
C ALA A 641 -17.86 35.04 -16.79
N THR A 642 -16.82 34.50 -17.44
CA THR A 642 -15.94 33.45 -16.85
C THR A 642 -14.82 34.03 -15.98
N ARG A 643 -14.80 35.34 -15.75
CA ARG A 643 -13.83 36.04 -14.87
C ARG A 643 -14.28 36.13 -13.43
N SER A 644 -15.55 35.87 -13.15
CA SER A 644 -16.08 35.88 -11.80
C SER A 644 -15.36 34.84 -10.94
N ILE A 645 -15.31 35.12 -9.65
CA ILE A 645 -14.83 34.18 -8.65
C ILE A 645 -15.81 33.00 -8.62
N MET A 646 -15.31 31.80 -8.85
CA MET A 646 -16.13 30.58 -8.90
C MET A 646 -15.57 29.55 -7.92
N GLN A 647 -16.42 28.70 -7.38
CA GLN A 647 -15.95 27.59 -6.55
C GLN A 647 -15.10 26.63 -7.40
N SER A 648 -14.08 26.01 -6.81
CA SER A 648 -13.25 25.04 -7.55
C SER A 648 -14.00 23.79 -7.97
N SER A 649 -15.08 23.43 -7.27
CA SER A 649 -15.98 22.32 -7.61
C SER A 649 -16.78 22.55 -8.88
N SER A 650 -17.14 23.80 -9.21
CA SER A 650 -17.90 24.09 -10.42
C SER A 650 -17.05 24.00 -11.69
N LEU A 651 -15.72 23.93 -11.57
CA LEU A 651 -14.81 23.79 -12.70
C LEU A 651 -14.85 22.35 -13.23
N ILE A 652 -15.57 22.14 -14.33
CA ILE A 652 -15.77 20.79 -14.91
C ILE A 652 -14.76 20.45 -16.01
N ALA A 653 -14.30 21.46 -16.75
CA ALA A 653 -13.31 21.27 -17.81
C ALA A 653 -12.50 22.55 -18.07
N TRP A 654 -11.22 22.38 -18.41
CA TRP A 654 -10.32 23.49 -18.73
C TRP A 654 -9.13 23.01 -19.55
N ARG A 655 -8.55 23.90 -20.36
CA ARG A 655 -7.31 23.61 -21.09
C ARG A 655 -6.14 23.43 -20.12
N ARG A 656 -5.22 22.50 -20.41
CA ARG A 656 -4.08 22.16 -19.53
C ARG A 656 -3.23 23.38 -19.11
N ASP A 657 -3.05 24.33 -20.01
CA ASP A 657 -2.25 25.54 -19.81
C ASP A 657 -2.96 26.64 -19.00
N ALA A 658 -4.24 26.45 -18.67
CA ALA A 658 -5.05 27.43 -17.97
C ALA A 658 -4.44 27.80 -16.61
N GLN A 659 -4.27 29.10 -16.42
CA GLN A 659 -3.77 29.66 -15.17
C GLN A 659 -4.91 30.18 -14.29
N PHE A 660 -4.79 29.92 -13.00
CA PHE A 660 -5.76 30.30 -11.97
C PHE A 660 -5.07 31.08 -10.85
N ASN A 661 -5.84 31.89 -10.14
CA ASN A 661 -5.53 32.51 -8.87
C ASN A 661 -6.53 32.04 -7.83
N ILE A 662 -6.09 31.92 -6.59
CA ILE A 662 -6.98 31.57 -5.48
C ILE A 662 -7.57 32.83 -4.89
N VAL A 663 -8.88 32.76 -4.63
CA VAL A 663 -9.59 33.77 -3.87
C VAL A 663 -10.17 33.09 -2.64
N SER A 664 -9.56 33.38 -1.49
CA SER A 664 -9.98 32.89 -0.19
C SER A 664 -9.71 33.95 0.86
N SER A 665 -10.62 34.07 1.83
CA SER A 665 -10.31 34.80 3.06
C SER A 665 -9.19 34.08 3.80
N LEU A 666 -8.12 34.81 4.12
CA LEU A 666 -6.92 34.27 4.78
C LEU A 666 -7.03 34.44 6.30
N THR A 667 -8.15 34.02 6.87
CA THR A 667 -8.35 33.91 8.33
C THR A 667 -8.23 32.44 8.76
N VAL A 668 -7.98 32.20 10.04
CA VAL A 668 -7.86 30.83 10.58
C VAL A 668 -9.19 30.08 10.40
N SER A 669 -10.32 30.69 10.76
CA SER A 669 -11.66 30.08 10.62
C SER A 669 -11.97 29.72 9.17
N ASP A 670 -11.75 30.65 8.22
CA ASP A 670 -12.04 30.40 6.81
C ASP A 670 -11.09 29.37 6.19
N THR A 671 -9.84 29.30 6.66
CA THR A 671 -8.91 28.27 6.19
C THR A 671 -9.39 26.86 6.59
N PHE A 672 -9.98 26.72 7.78
CA PHE A 672 -10.44 25.44 8.32
C PHE A 672 -11.84 25.03 7.85
N LEU A 673 -12.77 25.97 7.76
CA LEU A 673 -14.18 25.70 7.50
C LEU A 673 -14.56 25.97 6.05
N SER A 674 -14.02 27.03 5.46
CA SER A 674 -14.43 27.52 4.15
C SER A 674 -13.66 26.84 3.01
N SER A 675 -14.37 26.56 1.93
CA SER A 675 -13.76 26.25 0.64
C SER A 675 -13.04 27.48 0.09
N PHE A 676 -12.11 27.26 -0.84
CA PHE A 676 -11.52 28.35 -1.62
C PHE A 676 -12.26 28.48 -2.96
N SER A 677 -12.26 29.69 -3.50
CA SER A 677 -12.71 29.94 -4.86
C SER A 677 -11.50 30.13 -5.77
N VAL A 678 -11.69 29.86 -7.06
CA VAL A 678 -10.70 30.09 -8.10
C VAL A 678 -11.17 31.20 -9.02
N ARG A 679 -10.21 31.97 -9.50
CA ARG A 679 -10.39 32.96 -10.55
C ARG A 679 -9.40 32.68 -11.65
N LYS A 680 -9.81 32.80 -12.89
CA LYS A 680 -8.89 32.73 -14.03
C LYS A 680 -7.84 33.85 -13.94
N ALA A 681 -6.55 33.52 -14.09
CA ALA A 681 -5.46 34.49 -13.98
C ALA A 681 -5.27 35.30 -15.28
N ASP A 682 -5.13 34.63 -16.42
CA ASP A 682 -5.01 35.30 -17.72
C ASP A 682 -6.37 35.56 -18.39
N ARG A 683 -6.51 36.76 -18.95
CA ARG A 683 -7.77 37.34 -19.42
C ARG A 683 -8.13 36.92 -20.85
N ARG A 684 -7.20 36.40 -21.66
CA ARG A 684 -7.42 36.26 -23.11
C ARG A 684 -7.14 34.86 -23.69
N GLN A 685 -6.38 33.98 -23.03
CA GLN A 685 -5.80 32.82 -23.74
C GLN A 685 -6.27 31.42 -23.28
N HIS A 686 -7.05 31.30 -22.19
CA HIS A 686 -7.44 29.97 -21.70
C HIS A 686 -8.94 29.75 -21.66
N VAL A 687 -9.43 28.65 -22.21
CA VAL A 687 -10.85 28.27 -22.13
C VAL A 687 -11.07 27.45 -20.87
N VAL A 688 -12.04 27.88 -20.09
CA VAL A 688 -12.51 27.22 -18.87
C VAL A 688 -14.02 27.06 -18.96
N VAL A 689 -14.52 26.00 -18.34
CA VAL A 689 -15.93 25.65 -18.33
C VAL A 689 -16.36 25.45 -16.88
N TYR A 690 -17.35 26.25 -16.46
CA TYR A 690 -17.99 26.12 -15.15
C TYR A 690 -19.43 25.64 -15.28
N ASP A 691 -19.85 24.78 -14.36
CA ASP A 691 -21.25 24.38 -14.17
C ASP A 691 -21.90 25.23 -13.07
N THR A 692 -22.95 25.98 -13.41
CA THR A 692 -23.56 26.95 -12.48
C THR A 692 -24.40 26.31 -11.37
N SER A 693 -24.79 25.05 -11.53
CA SER A 693 -25.53 24.27 -10.53
C SER A 693 -24.72 24.07 -9.25
N GLN A 694 -23.41 23.92 -9.38
CA GLN A 694 -22.51 23.67 -8.26
C GLN A 694 -22.15 24.95 -7.49
N CYS A 695 -22.27 26.12 -8.11
CA CYS A 695 -21.96 27.40 -7.47
C CYS A 695 -22.82 27.70 -6.23
N ARG A 696 -23.95 27.02 -6.06
CA ARG A 696 -24.87 27.21 -4.92
C ARG A 696 -24.66 26.24 -3.77
N ARG A 697 -23.86 25.16 -3.95
CA ARG A 697 -23.57 24.20 -2.86
C ARG A 697 -22.44 24.71 -1.98
N VAL A 698 -22.73 25.72 -1.16
CA VAL A 698 -21.84 26.16 -0.07
C VAL A 698 -21.94 25.14 1.07
N GLY A 699 -21.37 23.96 0.90
CA GLY A 699 -21.31 22.96 1.97
C GLY A 699 -20.21 23.30 2.98
N MET A 700 -20.52 23.22 4.28
CA MET A 700 -19.52 23.09 5.34
C MET A 700 -18.73 21.80 5.07
N GLY A 701 -17.52 21.88 4.54
CA GLY A 701 -16.74 20.67 4.22
C GLY A 701 -15.59 20.84 3.22
N GLY A 702 -15.41 22.02 2.62
CA GLY A 702 -14.31 22.28 1.68
C GLY A 702 -12.99 22.72 2.34
N GLY A 703 -13.01 23.09 3.63
CA GLY A 703 -11.84 23.51 4.39
C GLY A 703 -10.94 22.36 4.83
N ILE A 704 -9.88 22.68 5.57
CA ILE A 704 -8.91 21.66 6.05
C ILE A 704 -9.51 20.75 7.12
N LEU A 705 -10.57 21.17 7.81
CA LEU A 705 -11.24 20.38 8.85
C LEU A 705 -11.71 19.01 8.34
N ARG A 706 -12.00 18.87 7.04
CA ARG A 706 -12.33 17.56 6.42
C ARG A 706 -11.23 16.51 6.59
N MET A 707 -9.98 16.94 6.78
CA MET A 707 -8.84 16.06 7.01
C MET A 707 -8.80 15.53 8.44
N VAL A 708 -9.52 16.15 9.38
CA VAL A 708 -9.57 15.66 10.77
C VAL A 708 -10.17 14.26 10.84
N ARG A 709 -11.16 13.97 9.97
CA ARG A 709 -11.70 12.62 9.83
C ARG A 709 -10.62 11.58 9.45
N ALA A 710 -9.56 11.98 8.76
CA ALA A 710 -8.46 11.07 8.44
C ALA A 710 -7.60 10.71 9.66
N PHE A 711 -7.55 11.54 10.70
CA PHE A 711 -6.92 11.17 11.98
C PHE A 711 -7.78 10.17 12.78
N LEU A 712 -9.09 10.16 12.53
CA LEU A 712 -10.02 9.19 13.12
C LEU A 712 -10.06 7.85 12.37
N LEU A 713 -9.66 7.86 11.08
CA LEU A 713 -9.68 6.69 10.19
C LEU A 713 -8.34 5.91 10.13
N PRO A 714 -7.82 5.43 11.26
CA PRO A 714 -7.17 4.12 11.28
C PRO A 714 -8.13 3.03 11.80
N PHE A 715 -9.21 3.37 12.51
CA PHE A 715 -10.10 2.44 13.22
C PHE A 715 -11.48 2.29 12.58
#